data_AF-A0A952C5J7-F1
#
_entry.id   AF-A0A952C5J7-F1
#
_cell.length_a   1.000
_cell.length_b   1.000
_cell.length_c   1.000
_cell.angle_alpha   90.00
_cell.angle_beta   90.00
_cell.angle_gamma   90.00
#
_symmetry.space_group_name_H-M   'P 1'
#
loop_
_entity.id
_entity.type
_entity.pdbx_description
1 polymer ?
#
loop_
_entity_poly.entity_id
_entity_poly.type
_entity_poly.pdbx_seq_one_letter_code
_entity_poly.pdbx_strand_id
1 'polypeptide(L)'
;MKNIPKVVLVVFTLIAASLFRYAPRAQASAASMQGDEQVTVIVTLRDQANLVMAADADREARGRAAIQLLQETAARSQARLVAQLETDRAQGMVSRIVPFWVFNGFSLTATPAVIEKLAGDPDVLSITPDAIRLRLAAQSAGTEPNVAAINAPALWTMGRYGQGVSIATLDTGVDITHPELAASWRGGANGWFDPYGQHPNTPYDADGHGTWTMGVLVGGNASGSAIGVAPQASWIAARIFSDEGISTATAIHQAFQWLLDPDGNPNTADAPNVVNNSWTLENPGCYLAFELDLQALRAAGILPIFAAGNFGPNAATSMSPANNPGAFAVGAVSSNDVLYANSSRGPTTCGQATAIYPKLTAPGVNVKTSDRQGGYIQATGTSLAAPHVAGALALLLSAFPNLSLAQQEAALLNSAVDLGAGGPDNDFGYGRLDVLGAYQWLLVNGVTPQAGGPITVTIGDDSVADDQWCSLREAVLSANSDTAVGGCTAGSGGDTIVFDAALPRPLTIVLTRSGADEDAAQTGDLDLAGTLTIDGASSVSIDGGAIDRVFEVLPGAHVTLLGLTIRNGKTALANNGGGVKTQGELTLRNTVVTSNQGGGIRNEAGSLTLSAVDVISNTAGYGIYNTGQAYLTYSGGALSNNVEGGLYNNVSNATLTNLRIVGNQGSGVRNEGNTLSKVKISASSILSNTAASGGALYNQGTGATATIDTSRIAYNTATNAGGGIFNNGTMTLASSTVDQNQARAGGGIEHFGGMLTLTNSTVSSNQASDNGGGLYNQGDATATHVTFHLNSAAGDGGDIFNDEGQLTVTSSIVAGAPSGGNCFNSAGLIHSGGYNLESANTCKLATTGDITNTDPLLGVLQDNSGPTPTHALRLDSPAVDRIPKNTNGCGVQITVDQRGVTRPTGDGCDSGAYEATAGLGDLTPIYVIQGAGHTSPQLGQSVTTRGIVTALRSNGFYLQYATPDSDAATSEGVFVTLATSPTVAVGDDVLVAGKVTEVQPGGPLSNDLTVTTLTQAAVTTISTGNELPPAIVMGRGGRPLPSTVIEDDALATFDPATDGLDYFESLEAMRVQVNNAVVVGPTTGKGDTWVLADGGLDAGPRSERGGIYNLQSDANPERVHLSPALYPSGAQWPQVDAGSPFTAPVVGVIDYSGGAYALLVSDPVVVDSAKHVVPENTTLVGHPSRVTVASLNVANLGGNAADDAYALQATLIVQHLGSPDILVLEEVGDNTGAVDDGITAAGLTFSRLITAVQTAGGP
;
A
#
# COMPACT_ATOMS: atom_id res chain seq x y z
N MET A 1 1.65 -57.83 44.43
CA MET A 1 1.13 -57.34 45.72
C MET A 1 1.28 -55.82 45.71
N LYS A 2 0.28 -54.94 45.76
CA LYS A 2 -1.18 -54.96 45.93
C LYS A 2 -1.71 -53.69 45.22
N ASN A 3 -2.55 -53.83 44.20
CA ASN A 3 -4.00 -53.61 44.18
C ASN A 3 -4.46 -52.15 43.99
N ILE A 4 -5.00 -51.91 42.79
CA ILE A 4 -5.95 -50.85 42.41
C ILE A 4 -7.33 -51.16 43.07
N PRO A 5 -8.20 -50.17 43.32
CA PRO A 5 -9.34 -50.00 42.41
C PRO A 5 -9.74 -48.54 42.13
N LYS A 6 -10.25 -48.31 40.90
CA LYS A 6 -11.10 -47.19 40.48
C LYS A 6 -12.36 -47.13 41.35
N VAL A 7 -12.86 -45.94 41.73
CA VAL A 7 -14.31 -45.60 41.81
C VAL A 7 -14.48 -44.06 41.77
N VAL A 8 -15.37 -43.62 40.88
CA VAL A 8 -15.96 -42.29 40.72
C VAL A 8 -16.95 -42.01 41.86
N LEU A 9 -16.95 -40.80 42.45
CA LEU A 9 -18.14 -40.25 43.10
C LEU A 9 -18.15 -38.71 43.02
N VAL A 10 -18.92 -38.22 42.05
CA VAL A 10 -19.36 -36.82 41.95
C VAL A 10 -20.36 -36.58 43.07
N VAL A 11 -20.04 -35.69 44.01
CA VAL A 11 -21.00 -35.16 44.98
C VAL A 11 -21.52 -33.84 44.41
N PHE A 12 -22.66 -33.91 43.73
CA PHE A 12 -23.53 -32.75 43.50
C PHE A 12 -24.07 -32.31 44.88
N THR A 13 -23.53 -31.23 45.42
CA THR A 13 -24.15 -30.57 46.56
C THR A 13 -25.18 -29.59 46.00
N LEU A 14 -26.46 -29.89 46.25
CA LEU A 14 -27.58 -29.00 46.02
C LEU A 14 -27.30 -27.61 46.62
N ILE A 15 -27.21 -26.59 45.77
CA ILE A 15 -27.73 -25.25 46.06
C ILE A 15 -28.67 -24.88 44.92
N ALA A 16 -29.75 -25.66 44.78
CA ALA A 16 -30.94 -25.23 44.07
C ALA A 16 -31.89 -24.60 45.09
N ALA A 17 -32.51 -23.49 44.69
CA ALA A 17 -33.64 -22.82 45.31
C ALA A 17 -33.38 -22.04 46.62
N SER A 18 -32.82 -20.84 46.53
CA SER A 18 -33.07 -19.80 47.55
C SER A 18 -32.84 -18.33 47.13
N LEU A 19 -32.99 -17.95 45.85
CA LEU A 19 -33.02 -16.53 45.46
C LEU A 19 -34.28 -16.06 44.71
N PHE A 20 -35.24 -16.94 44.39
CA PHE A 20 -36.52 -16.57 43.78
C PHE A 20 -37.69 -16.47 44.78
N ARG A 21 -37.42 -16.24 46.07
CA ARG A 21 -38.47 -15.90 47.04
C ARG A 21 -38.41 -14.40 47.32
N TYR A 22 -39.40 -13.69 46.78
CA TYR A 22 -39.57 -12.23 46.67
C TYR A 22 -39.02 -11.58 45.38
N ALA A 23 -39.57 -11.96 44.23
CA ALA A 23 -39.67 -11.00 43.13
C ALA A 23 -40.84 -10.03 43.43
N PRO A 24 -40.63 -8.70 43.40
CA PRO A 24 -41.74 -7.74 43.39
C PRO A 24 -42.67 -8.05 42.21
N ARG A 25 -43.97 -7.71 42.31
CA ARG A 25 -44.83 -7.61 41.11
C ARG A 25 -44.13 -6.74 40.07
N ALA A 26 -44.26 -7.05 38.78
CA ALA A 26 -43.74 -6.21 37.70
C ALA A 26 -44.19 -4.76 37.94
N GLN A 27 -43.28 -3.90 38.37
CA GLN A 27 -43.58 -2.49 38.63
C GLN A 27 -43.40 -1.73 37.32
N ALA A 28 -44.49 -1.49 36.62
CA ALA A 28 -44.52 -0.42 35.62
C ALA A 28 -44.41 0.91 36.38
N SER A 29 -43.48 1.79 36.01
CA SER A 29 -43.50 3.17 36.51
C SER A 29 -44.71 3.88 35.89
N ALA A 30 -45.84 3.85 36.59
CA ALA A 30 -47.13 4.40 36.14
C ALA A 30 -47.16 5.94 35.97
N ALA A 31 -46.04 6.64 36.18
CA ALA A 31 -46.01 8.10 36.24
C ALA A 31 -46.10 8.81 34.87
N SER A 32 -45.89 8.10 33.75
CA SER A 32 -45.89 8.70 32.40
C SER A 32 -46.97 8.16 31.45
N MET A 33 -47.82 7.23 31.89
CA MET A 33 -48.84 6.59 31.06
C MET A 33 -50.23 7.20 31.33
N GLN A 34 -50.49 8.43 30.86
CA GLN A 34 -51.83 9.03 30.90
C GLN A 34 -52.39 9.18 29.47
N GLY A 35 -53.53 8.54 29.19
CA GLY A 35 -54.24 8.60 27.90
C GLY A 35 -54.33 7.25 27.17
N ASP A 36 -55.00 7.23 26.01
CA ASP A 36 -55.12 6.07 25.11
C ASP A 36 -53.92 5.92 24.16
N GLU A 37 -52.84 6.69 24.37
CA GLU A 37 -51.63 6.66 23.54
C GLU A 37 -50.86 5.36 23.77
N GLN A 38 -50.53 4.66 22.69
CA GLN A 38 -49.79 3.41 22.76
C GLN A 38 -48.30 3.67 22.99
N VAL A 39 -47.67 2.84 23.82
CA VAL A 39 -46.24 2.93 24.14
C VAL A 39 -45.54 1.59 23.88
N THR A 40 -44.26 1.64 23.53
CA THR A 40 -43.45 0.44 23.25
C THR A 40 -42.67 0.00 24.48
N VAL A 41 -42.79 -1.28 24.83
CA VAL A 41 -42.12 -1.90 25.99
C VAL A 41 -41.51 -3.25 25.63
N ILE A 42 -40.48 -3.65 26.36
CA ILE A 42 -39.90 -5.00 26.32
C ILE A 42 -40.49 -5.82 27.45
N VAL A 43 -41.15 -6.92 27.10
CA VAL A 43 -41.74 -7.88 28.03
C VAL A 43 -40.83 -9.11 28.12
N THR A 44 -40.32 -9.40 29.31
CA THR A 44 -39.52 -10.59 29.60
C THR A 44 -40.41 -11.63 30.28
N LEU A 45 -40.41 -12.86 29.80
CA LEU A 45 -41.18 -13.95 30.41
C LEU A 45 -40.40 -14.67 31.51
N ARG A 46 -41.13 -15.37 32.38
CA ARG A 46 -40.58 -16.08 33.54
C ARG A 46 -39.94 -17.42 33.17
N ASP A 47 -40.50 -18.13 32.20
CA ASP A 47 -39.87 -19.33 31.63
C ASP A 47 -38.68 -18.86 30.78
N GLN A 48 -37.46 -19.33 31.07
CA GLN A 48 -36.26 -19.01 30.28
C GLN A 48 -35.54 -20.32 29.94
N ALA A 49 -34.87 -20.36 28.80
CA ALA A 49 -34.13 -21.55 28.37
C ALA A 49 -33.01 -21.87 29.38
N ASN A 50 -32.86 -23.15 29.73
CA ASN A 50 -31.78 -23.59 30.61
C ASN A 50 -30.50 -23.88 29.81
N LEU A 51 -29.65 -22.86 29.66
CA LEU A 51 -28.46 -22.88 28.80
C LEU A 51 -27.22 -23.58 29.42
N VAL A 52 -27.41 -24.55 30.31
CA VAL A 52 -26.31 -25.35 30.85
C VAL A 52 -25.87 -26.37 29.79
N MET A 53 -24.85 -26.01 29.02
CA MET A 53 -24.31 -26.81 27.92
C MET A 53 -23.07 -27.62 28.34
N ALA A 54 -22.81 -28.74 27.66
CA ALA A 54 -21.61 -29.53 27.90
C ALA A 54 -20.36 -28.75 27.47
N ALA A 55 -19.37 -28.64 28.37
CA ALA A 55 -18.15 -27.84 28.16
C ALA A 55 -17.25 -28.37 27.03
N ASP A 56 -17.34 -29.67 26.71
CA ASP A 56 -16.47 -30.37 25.75
C ASP A 56 -17.11 -30.54 24.34
N ALA A 57 -18.30 -29.98 24.11
CA ALA A 57 -18.94 -30.04 22.79
C ALA A 57 -18.30 -29.05 21.82
N ASP A 58 -18.15 -29.47 20.56
CA ASP A 58 -17.80 -28.61 19.42
C ASP A 58 -18.65 -27.32 19.39
N ARG A 59 -18.04 -26.18 19.02
CA ARG A 59 -18.67 -24.84 19.11
C ARG A 59 -19.97 -24.78 18.30
N GLU A 60 -19.95 -25.28 17.07
CA GLU A 60 -21.12 -25.20 16.20
C GLU A 60 -22.24 -26.07 16.74
N ALA A 61 -21.94 -27.31 17.14
CA ALA A 61 -22.92 -28.20 17.74
C ALA A 61 -23.57 -27.57 19.00
N ARG A 62 -22.77 -26.85 19.80
CA ARG A 62 -23.23 -26.11 20.97
C ARG A 62 -24.12 -24.93 20.60
N GLY A 63 -23.71 -24.14 19.60
CA GLY A 63 -24.50 -23.02 19.07
C GLY A 63 -25.87 -23.48 18.59
N ARG A 64 -25.91 -24.52 17.74
CA ARG A 64 -27.16 -25.12 17.25
C ARG A 64 -28.08 -25.57 18.39
N ALA A 65 -27.52 -26.28 19.39
CA ALA A 65 -28.30 -26.75 20.53
C ALA A 65 -28.86 -25.59 21.39
N ALA A 66 -28.08 -24.53 21.59
CA ALA A 66 -28.53 -23.34 22.30
C ALA A 66 -29.67 -22.64 21.56
N ILE A 67 -29.53 -22.41 20.24
CA ILE A 67 -30.55 -21.77 19.40
C ILE A 67 -31.84 -22.57 19.40
N GLN A 68 -31.77 -23.90 19.19
CA GLN A 68 -32.95 -24.77 19.21
C GLN A 68 -33.68 -24.70 20.56
N LEU A 69 -32.95 -24.77 21.68
CA LEU A 69 -33.56 -24.69 23.00
C LEU A 69 -34.23 -23.34 23.27
N LEU A 70 -33.61 -22.26 22.82
CA LEU A 70 -34.14 -20.90 22.88
C LEU A 70 -35.43 -20.77 22.08
N GLN A 71 -35.41 -21.20 20.81
CA GLN A 71 -36.56 -21.18 19.90
C GLN A 71 -37.72 -22.06 20.41
N GLU A 72 -37.44 -23.28 20.90
CA GLU A 72 -38.44 -24.18 21.47
C GLU A 72 -39.08 -23.60 22.73
N THR A 73 -38.28 -23.00 23.61
CA THR A 73 -38.77 -22.38 24.84
C THR A 73 -39.67 -21.18 24.54
N ALA A 74 -39.24 -20.31 23.63
CA ALA A 74 -40.02 -19.17 23.15
C ALA A 74 -41.34 -19.62 22.51
N ALA A 75 -41.30 -20.54 21.54
CA ALA A 75 -42.48 -21.03 20.84
C ALA A 75 -43.52 -21.65 21.79
N ARG A 76 -43.07 -22.43 22.78
CA ARG A 76 -43.95 -23.07 23.78
C ARG A 76 -44.60 -22.07 24.71
N SER A 77 -43.82 -21.15 25.27
CA SER A 77 -44.25 -20.30 26.39
C SER A 77 -44.91 -18.98 25.95
N GLN A 78 -44.58 -18.47 24.77
CA GLN A 78 -45.18 -17.24 24.24
C GLN A 78 -46.57 -17.46 23.65
N ALA A 79 -46.88 -18.67 23.17
CA ALA A 79 -48.08 -18.98 22.39
C ALA A 79 -49.39 -18.45 23.01
N ARG A 80 -49.57 -18.62 24.33
CA ARG A 80 -50.77 -18.15 25.03
C ARG A 80 -50.89 -16.63 25.04
N LEU A 81 -49.80 -15.94 25.38
CA LEU A 81 -49.77 -14.48 25.48
C LEU A 81 -49.86 -13.82 24.10
N VAL A 82 -49.17 -14.35 23.10
CA VAL A 82 -49.24 -13.86 21.72
C VAL A 82 -50.65 -14.01 21.17
N ALA A 83 -51.32 -15.16 21.37
CA ALA A 83 -52.72 -15.33 20.94
C ALA A 83 -53.69 -14.32 21.61
N GLN A 84 -53.45 -14.00 22.88
CA GLN A 84 -54.21 -12.96 23.58
C GLN A 84 -53.92 -11.56 23.01
N LEU A 85 -52.66 -11.24 22.74
CA LEU A 85 -52.25 -9.94 22.20
C LEU A 85 -52.73 -9.73 20.76
N GLU A 86 -52.84 -10.79 19.97
CA GLU A 86 -53.46 -10.75 18.64
C GLU A 86 -54.96 -10.44 18.72
N THR A 87 -55.64 -10.92 19.77
CA THR A 87 -57.04 -10.53 20.05
C THR A 87 -57.13 -9.05 20.42
N ASP A 88 -56.21 -8.56 21.26
CA ASP A 88 -56.15 -7.16 21.68
C ASP A 88 -55.72 -6.24 20.49
N ARG A 89 -54.94 -6.75 19.53
CA ARG A 89 -54.60 -6.10 18.26
C ARG A 89 -55.81 -5.92 17.35
N ALA A 90 -56.66 -6.94 17.24
CA ALA A 90 -57.92 -6.83 16.49
C ALA A 90 -58.88 -5.77 17.06
N GLN A 91 -58.70 -5.37 18.32
CA GLN A 91 -59.45 -4.32 19.00
C GLN A 91 -58.77 -2.94 18.95
N GLY A 92 -57.63 -2.82 18.25
CA GLY A 92 -56.87 -1.57 18.13
C GLY A 92 -56.08 -1.17 19.38
N MET A 93 -55.99 -2.05 20.39
CA MET A 93 -55.27 -1.78 21.64
C MET A 93 -53.78 -2.14 21.57
N VAL A 94 -53.39 -2.93 20.57
CA VAL A 94 -52.01 -3.31 20.25
C VAL A 94 -51.77 -2.96 18.79
N SER A 95 -50.61 -2.40 18.45
CA SER A 95 -50.23 -2.12 17.06
C SER A 95 -49.06 -2.96 16.56
N ARG A 96 -48.16 -3.40 17.45
CA ARG A 96 -46.95 -4.15 17.06
C ARG A 96 -46.56 -5.17 18.13
N ILE A 97 -46.23 -6.38 17.69
CA ILE A 97 -45.68 -7.47 18.51
C ILE A 97 -44.43 -7.98 17.78
N VAL A 98 -43.28 -7.96 18.43
CA VAL A 98 -42.02 -8.51 17.90
C VAL A 98 -41.52 -9.59 18.86
N PRO A 99 -41.66 -10.87 18.54
CA PRO A 99 -41.20 -11.96 19.40
C PRO A 99 -39.67 -12.05 19.42
N PHE A 100 -39.12 -12.37 20.59
CA PHE A 100 -37.72 -12.70 20.79
C PHE A 100 -37.58 -14.13 21.26
N TRP A 101 -36.61 -14.85 20.71
CA TRP A 101 -36.18 -16.15 21.22
C TRP A 101 -34.80 -16.09 21.85
N VAL A 102 -33.93 -15.13 21.48
CA VAL A 102 -32.59 -14.95 22.09
C VAL A 102 -32.63 -14.83 23.61
N PHE A 103 -33.69 -14.21 24.12
CA PHE A 103 -34.25 -14.46 25.44
C PHE A 103 -35.75 -14.67 25.26
N ASN A 104 -36.40 -15.36 26.19
CA ASN A 104 -37.83 -15.57 26.06
C ASN A 104 -38.61 -14.29 26.43
N GLY A 105 -39.13 -13.59 25.43
CA GLY A 105 -39.85 -12.35 25.58
C GLY A 105 -40.32 -11.76 24.26
N PHE A 106 -40.81 -10.52 24.28
CA PHE A 106 -41.23 -9.81 23.08
C PHE A 106 -41.26 -8.29 23.30
N SER A 107 -41.06 -7.53 22.22
CA SER A 107 -41.37 -6.09 22.17
C SER A 107 -42.84 -5.90 21.82
N LEU A 108 -43.50 -4.97 22.50
CA LEU A 108 -44.93 -4.72 22.39
C LEU A 108 -45.22 -3.22 22.33
N THR A 109 -45.93 -2.78 21.30
CA THR A 109 -46.55 -1.44 21.25
C THR A 109 -48.03 -1.56 21.55
N ALA A 110 -48.46 -1.08 22.72
CA ALA A 110 -49.83 -1.25 23.20
C ALA A 110 -50.29 -0.11 24.12
N THR A 111 -51.60 -0.03 24.37
CA THR A 111 -52.17 0.92 25.33
C THR A 111 -51.75 0.59 26.77
N PRO A 112 -51.72 1.58 27.68
CA PRO A 112 -51.39 1.35 29.09
C PRO A 112 -52.22 0.25 29.76
N ALA A 113 -53.49 0.08 29.37
CA ALA A 113 -54.37 -0.96 29.90
C ALA A 113 -53.91 -2.38 29.56
N VAL A 114 -53.39 -2.60 28.35
CA VAL A 114 -52.83 -3.91 27.94
C VAL A 114 -51.53 -4.18 28.71
N ILE A 115 -50.68 -3.16 28.88
CA ILE A 115 -49.42 -3.28 29.60
C ILE A 115 -49.65 -3.58 31.09
N GLU A 116 -50.63 -2.92 31.73
CA GLU A 116 -51.00 -3.19 33.12
C GLU A 116 -51.55 -4.61 33.31
N LYS A 117 -52.36 -5.09 32.35
CA LYS A 117 -52.85 -6.47 32.32
C LYS A 117 -51.71 -7.48 32.20
N LEU A 118 -50.73 -7.23 31.33
CA LEU A 118 -49.54 -8.08 31.19
C LEU A 118 -48.66 -8.06 32.44
N ALA A 119 -48.49 -6.90 33.10
CA ALA A 119 -47.73 -6.80 34.34
C ALA A 119 -48.30 -7.66 35.48
N GLY A 120 -49.61 -7.96 35.42
CA GLY A 120 -50.30 -8.85 36.35
C GLY A 120 -50.31 -10.33 35.96
N ASP A 121 -49.84 -10.69 34.76
CA ASP A 121 -49.86 -12.07 34.27
C ASP A 121 -48.73 -12.92 34.93
N PRO A 122 -49.03 -14.14 35.42
CA PRO A 122 -48.04 -14.97 36.12
C PRO A 122 -46.82 -15.36 35.28
N ASP A 123 -46.96 -15.39 33.95
CA ASP A 123 -45.89 -15.78 33.02
C ASP A 123 -44.95 -14.61 32.69
N VAL A 124 -45.30 -13.38 33.07
CA VAL A 124 -44.45 -12.19 32.87
C VAL A 124 -43.50 -12.01 34.07
N LEU A 125 -42.22 -11.85 33.77
CA LEU A 125 -41.17 -11.57 34.76
C LEU A 125 -40.99 -10.06 34.98
N SER A 126 -40.83 -9.31 33.89
CA SER A 126 -40.59 -7.87 33.91
C SER A 126 -41.08 -7.18 32.64
N ILE A 127 -41.38 -5.90 32.76
CA ILE A 127 -41.68 -5.01 31.64
C ILE A 127 -40.75 -3.81 31.77
N THR A 128 -39.99 -3.51 30.72
CA THR A 128 -39.04 -2.39 30.67
C THR A 128 -39.32 -1.46 29.48
N PRO A 129 -38.94 -0.18 29.53
CA PRO A 129 -39.10 0.72 28.39
C PRO A 129 -38.24 0.28 27.19
N ASP A 130 -38.76 0.47 25.97
CA ASP A 130 -38.01 0.23 24.74
C ASP A 130 -37.01 1.36 24.42
N ALA A 131 -37.34 2.58 24.83
CA ALA A 131 -36.50 3.75 24.61
C ALA A 131 -35.22 3.65 25.46
N ILE A 132 -34.07 3.63 24.79
CA ILE A 132 -32.75 3.68 25.41
C ILE A 132 -31.97 4.89 24.86
N ARG A 133 -30.94 5.29 25.59
CA ARG A 133 -29.97 6.30 25.17
C ARG A 133 -28.59 5.67 25.21
N LEU A 134 -28.01 5.53 24.02
CA LEU A 134 -26.65 5.03 23.86
C LEU A 134 -25.69 6.20 23.71
N ARG A 135 -24.44 5.98 24.12
CA ARG A 135 -23.33 6.89 23.88
C ARG A 135 -22.25 6.17 23.07
N LEU A 136 -21.85 6.79 21.96
CA LEU A 136 -20.66 6.43 21.20
C LEU A 136 -19.42 7.00 21.91
N ALA A 137 -18.34 6.24 21.96
CA ALA A 137 -17.26 6.49 22.91
C ALA A 137 -15.95 6.94 22.24
N ALA A 138 -15.99 7.86 21.25
CA ALA A 138 -14.80 8.36 20.55
C ALA A 138 -14.75 9.89 20.34
N GLN A 139 -13.56 10.49 20.27
CA GLN A 139 -13.29 11.89 19.88
C GLN A 139 -12.04 11.98 18.97
N SER A 140 -11.94 13.01 18.11
CA SER A 140 -10.78 13.25 17.23
C SER A 140 -9.50 13.59 18.02
N ALA A 141 -8.35 13.03 17.62
CA ALA A 141 -7.06 13.21 18.32
C ALA A 141 -5.83 13.00 17.40
N GLY A 142 -4.60 12.95 17.96
CA GLY A 142 -3.33 12.71 17.23
C GLY A 142 -3.07 11.23 16.92
N THR A 143 -1.90 10.84 16.38
CA THR A 143 -1.58 9.44 15.99
C THR A 143 -0.56 8.76 16.92
N GLU A 144 -0.84 7.52 17.32
CA GLU A 144 0.05 6.63 18.08
C GLU A 144 0.09 5.20 17.51
N PRO A 145 1.20 4.45 17.66
CA PRO A 145 1.30 3.05 17.20
C PRO A 145 0.51 2.10 18.12
N ASN A 146 -0.71 1.73 17.70
CA ASN A 146 -1.65 0.94 18.48
C ASN A 146 -1.52 -0.59 18.28
N VAL A 147 -1.37 -1.06 17.05
CA VAL A 147 -1.36 -2.51 16.76
C VAL A 147 -0.07 -3.19 17.23
N ALA A 148 1.07 -2.49 17.11
CA ALA A 148 2.35 -2.97 17.62
C ALA A 148 2.38 -3.03 19.15
N ALA A 149 1.71 -2.10 19.85
CA ALA A 149 1.70 -2.04 21.32
C ALA A 149 1.10 -3.29 21.99
N ILE A 150 0.28 -4.06 21.28
CA ILE A 150 -0.33 -5.30 21.77
C ILE A 150 0.38 -6.57 21.25
N ASN A 151 1.52 -6.45 20.57
CA ASN A 151 2.25 -7.57 19.95
C ASN A 151 1.48 -8.37 18.88
N ALA A 152 0.47 -7.77 18.22
CA ALA A 152 -0.24 -8.43 17.12
C ALA A 152 0.67 -8.79 15.91
N PRO A 153 1.66 -7.96 15.51
CA PRO A 153 2.56 -8.31 14.41
C PRO A 153 3.35 -9.62 14.60
N ALA A 154 3.59 -10.04 15.85
CA ALA A 154 4.26 -11.31 16.10
C ALA A 154 3.46 -12.52 15.61
N LEU A 155 2.12 -12.46 15.66
CA LEU A 155 1.25 -13.50 15.14
C LEU A 155 1.16 -13.45 13.61
N TRP A 156 1.23 -12.26 13.01
CA TRP A 156 1.30 -12.09 11.55
C TRP A 156 2.57 -12.75 10.99
N THR A 157 3.72 -12.62 11.66
CA THR A 157 4.96 -13.33 11.30
C THR A 157 4.80 -14.86 11.37
N MET A 158 3.88 -15.37 12.20
CA MET A 158 3.52 -16.79 12.27
C MET A 158 2.43 -17.19 11.25
N GLY A 159 2.11 -16.31 10.29
CA GLY A 159 1.09 -16.53 9.27
C GLY A 159 -0.34 -16.41 9.79
N ARG A 160 -0.58 -15.81 10.96
CA ARG A 160 -1.91 -15.68 11.56
C ARG A 160 -2.42 -14.25 11.42
N TYR A 161 -3.34 -14.02 10.49
CA TYR A 161 -3.94 -12.72 10.19
C TYR A 161 -5.44 -12.64 10.52
N GLY A 162 -6.00 -13.70 11.13
CA GLY A 162 -7.42 -13.82 11.44
C GLY A 162 -8.22 -14.65 10.43
N GLN A 163 -7.56 -15.31 9.48
CA GLN A 163 -8.19 -16.16 8.48
C GLN A 163 -9.11 -17.23 9.11
N GLY A 164 -10.23 -17.52 8.44
CA GLY A 164 -11.24 -18.48 8.91
C GLY A 164 -12.07 -18.02 10.11
N VAL A 165 -11.82 -16.82 10.65
CA VAL A 165 -12.60 -16.25 11.75
C VAL A 165 -13.54 -15.17 11.22
N SER A 166 -14.75 -15.14 11.77
CA SER A 166 -15.71 -14.08 11.51
C SER A 166 -16.01 -13.25 12.74
N ILE A 167 -15.94 -11.93 12.59
CA ILE A 167 -16.16 -10.96 13.66
C ILE A 167 -17.45 -10.18 13.38
N ALA A 168 -18.27 -9.99 14.40
CA ALA A 168 -19.42 -9.10 14.34
C ALA A 168 -19.16 -7.77 15.02
N THR A 169 -19.77 -6.70 14.49
CA THR A 169 -19.93 -5.44 15.22
C THR A 169 -21.41 -5.06 15.34
N LEU A 170 -21.81 -4.56 16.52
CA LEU A 170 -23.08 -3.88 16.74
C LEU A 170 -22.76 -2.40 16.95
N ASP A 171 -22.98 -1.57 15.93
CA ASP A 171 -22.58 -0.15 15.94
C ASP A 171 -23.47 0.70 15.00
N THR A 172 -23.02 1.90 14.62
CA THR A 172 -23.74 2.84 13.73
C THR A 172 -23.90 2.35 12.28
N GLY A 173 -23.14 1.32 11.92
CA GLY A 173 -23.06 0.75 10.58
C GLY A 173 -21.61 0.52 10.15
N VAL A 174 -21.39 0.17 8.89
CA VAL A 174 -20.06 0.11 8.29
C VAL A 174 -20.14 0.63 6.86
N ASP A 175 -19.24 1.53 6.48
CA ASP A 175 -19.13 1.98 5.10
C ASP A 175 -18.47 0.92 4.21
N ILE A 176 -19.27 0.22 3.42
CA ILE A 176 -18.78 -0.83 2.51
C ILE A 176 -17.93 -0.28 1.35
N THR A 177 -18.00 1.03 1.07
CA THR A 177 -17.20 1.64 0.00
C THR A 177 -15.75 1.85 0.40
N HIS A 178 -15.42 1.69 1.69
CA HIS A 178 -14.07 1.87 2.18
C HIS A 178 -13.15 0.73 1.69
N PRO A 179 -12.05 1.02 0.96
CA PRO A 179 -11.18 0.00 0.37
C PRO A 179 -10.65 -1.03 1.36
N GLU A 180 -10.33 -0.60 2.59
CA GLU A 180 -9.82 -1.50 3.65
C GLU A 180 -10.87 -2.46 4.23
N LEU A 181 -12.16 -2.21 4.02
CA LEU A 181 -13.25 -2.96 4.65
C LEU A 181 -14.06 -3.77 3.63
N ALA A 182 -14.10 -3.32 2.38
CA ALA A 182 -14.92 -3.91 1.33
C ALA A 182 -14.60 -5.40 1.10
N ALA A 183 -13.31 -5.73 0.99
CA ALA A 183 -12.85 -7.08 0.63
C ALA A 183 -13.08 -8.12 1.75
N SER A 184 -13.20 -7.69 3.00
CA SER A 184 -13.37 -8.57 4.16
C SER A 184 -14.84 -8.69 4.61
N TRP A 185 -15.78 -8.00 3.94
CA TRP A 185 -17.20 -8.17 4.22
C TRP A 185 -17.66 -9.55 3.76
N ARG A 186 -18.36 -10.29 4.63
CA ARG A 186 -18.86 -11.62 4.28
C ARG A 186 -19.85 -11.61 3.09
N GLY A 187 -20.55 -10.49 2.88
CA GLY A 187 -21.59 -10.37 1.86
C GLY A 187 -22.89 -11.10 2.22
N GLY A 188 -23.94 -10.85 1.42
CA GLY A 188 -25.24 -11.52 1.56
C GLY A 188 -26.11 -11.04 2.72
N ALA A 189 -27.32 -11.59 2.81
CA ALA A 189 -28.31 -11.25 3.85
C ALA A 189 -27.88 -11.71 5.26
N ASN A 190 -26.93 -12.63 5.35
CA ASN A 190 -26.32 -13.10 6.60
C ASN A 190 -25.02 -12.34 6.96
N GLY A 191 -24.66 -11.31 6.18
CA GLY A 191 -23.51 -10.43 6.43
C GLY A 191 -23.87 -9.04 6.94
N TRP A 192 -25.14 -8.66 6.91
CA TRP A 192 -25.61 -7.32 7.28
C TRP A 192 -27.04 -7.36 7.85
N PHE A 193 -27.27 -6.66 8.96
CA PHE A 193 -28.59 -6.53 9.57
C PHE A 193 -28.94 -5.09 9.92
N ASP A 194 -30.02 -4.59 9.32
CA ASP A 194 -30.61 -3.29 9.67
C ASP A 194 -32.04 -3.50 10.23
N PRO A 195 -32.21 -3.45 11.57
CA PRO A 195 -33.52 -3.60 12.21
C PRO A 195 -34.49 -2.44 11.91
N TYR A 196 -34.01 -1.31 11.36
CA TYR A 196 -34.85 -0.17 10.96
C TYR A 196 -35.31 -0.27 9.51
N GLY A 197 -34.68 -1.14 8.70
CA GLY A 197 -35.01 -1.32 7.28
C GLY A 197 -34.73 -0.09 6.41
N GLN A 198 -33.87 0.82 6.86
CA GLN A 198 -33.48 2.03 6.12
C GLN A 198 -32.47 1.69 5.01
N HIS A 199 -31.56 0.75 5.29
CA HIS A 199 -30.52 0.26 4.38
C HIS A 199 -30.47 -1.28 4.43
N PRO A 200 -31.51 -1.99 3.93
CA PRO A 200 -31.67 -3.42 4.19
C PRO A 200 -30.70 -4.34 3.43
N ASN A 201 -30.08 -3.88 2.34
CA ASN A 201 -29.32 -4.74 1.41
C ASN A 201 -27.82 -4.43 1.35
N THR A 202 -27.38 -3.30 1.90
CA THR A 202 -26.00 -2.84 1.73
C THR A 202 -25.53 -2.20 3.04
N PRO A 203 -24.34 -2.57 3.54
CA PRO A 203 -23.78 -1.91 4.71
C PRO A 203 -23.64 -0.41 4.47
N TYR A 204 -24.12 0.35 5.45
CA TYR A 204 -24.14 1.80 5.40
C TYR A 204 -23.87 2.37 6.78
N ASP A 205 -23.08 3.44 6.84
CA ASP A 205 -22.77 4.14 8.09
C ASP A 205 -23.04 5.65 7.94
N ALA A 206 -24.08 6.13 8.63
CA ALA A 206 -24.47 7.54 8.63
C ALA A 206 -23.59 8.41 9.55
N ASP A 207 -22.86 7.80 10.49
CA ASP A 207 -22.10 8.49 11.52
C ASP A 207 -20.59 8.38 11.30
N GLY A 208 -20.11 7.16 11.03
CA GLY A 208 -18.70 6.83 10.84
C GLY A 208 -18.13 6.01 11.99
N HIS A 209 -18.67 6.11 13.20
CA HIS A 209 -18.11 5.41 14.37
C HIS A 209 -17.97 3.90 14.18
N GLY A 210 -18.99 3.23 13.62
CA GLY A 210 -18.92 1.81 13.32
C GLY A 210 -17.84 1.47 12.28
N THR A 211 -17.67 2.33 11.26
CA THR A 211 -16.56 2.26 10.29
C THR A 211 -15.19 2.41 10.98
N TRP A 212 -15.07 3.29 11.98
CA TRP A 212 -13.83 3.46 12.75
C TRP A 212 -13.48 2.20 13.56
N THR A 213 -14.47 1.61 14.22
CA THR A 213 -14.25 0.40 15.03
C THR A 213 -13.92 -0.80 14.16
N MET A 214 -14.55 -0.92 12.98
CA MET A 214 -14.28 -1.98 12.01
C MET A 214 -12.87 -1.85 11.43
N GLY A 215 -12.38 -0.64 11.16
CA GLY A 215 -10.99 -0.43 10.74
C GLY A 215 -9.95 -0.95 11.73
N VAL A 216 -10.18 -0.79 13.03
CA VAL A 216 -9.30 -1.35 14.07
C VAL A 216 -9.38 -2.88 14.13
N LEU A 217 -10.52 -3.47 13.76
CA LEU A 217 -10.68 -4.92 13.71
C LEU A 217 -9.94 -5.53 12.52
N VAL A 218 -10.25 -5.08 11.31
CA VAL A 218 -9.91 -5.79 10.06
C VAL A 218 -9.23 -4.94 8.98
N GLY A 219 -8.98 -3.64 9.22
CA GLY A 219 -8.39 -2.78 8.19
C GLY A 219 -6.93 -3.15 7.87
N GLY A 220 -6.52 -3.07 6.61
CA GLY A 220 -5.13 -3.30 6.18
C GLY A 220 -4.93 -4.19 4.95
N ASN A 221 -5.99 -4.88 4.51
CA ASN A 221 -5.89 -5.86 3.42
C ASN A 221 -5.69 -5.21 2.03
N ALA A 222 -6.21 -3.99 1.83
CA ALA A 222 -6.21 -3.34 0.50
C ALA A 222 -4.98 -2.45 0.25
N SER A 223 -4.52 -1.67 1.24
CA SER A 223 -3.34 -0.80 1.10
C SER A 223 -2.00 -1.47 1.40
N GLY A 224 -2.00 -2.63 2.07
CA GLY A 224 -0.78 -3.29 2.56
C GLY A 224 -0.14 -2.62 3.79
N SER A 225 -0.83 -1.69 4.45
CA SER A 225 -0.46 -1.16 5.77
C SER A 225 -1.55 -1.50 6.77
N ALA A 226 -1.26 -2.41 7.71
CA ALA A 226 -2.24 -2.89 8.67
C ALA A 226 -2.62 -1.80 9.69
N ILE A 227 -3.82 -1.25 9.54
CA ILE A 227 -4.43 -0.32 10.52
C ILE A 227 -5.29 -1.07 11.55
N GLY A 228 -5.68 -2.32 11.26
CA GLY A 228 -6.43 -3.23 12.10
C GLY A 228 -5.60 -4.39 12.63
N VAL A 229 -6.16 -5.11 13.60
CA VAL A 229 -5.47 -6.20 14.31
C VAL A 229 -5.53 -7.53 13.55
N ALA A 230 -6.66 -7.85 12.92
CA ALA A 230 -6.91 -9.11 12.21
C ALA A 230 -7.34 -8.86 10.75
N PRO A 231 -6.41 -8.43 9.87
CA PRO A 231 -6.74 -7.93 8.55
C PRO A 231 -7.33 -8.96 7.57
N GLN A 232 -7.24 -10.26 7.88
CA GLN A 232 -7.84 -11.33 7.06
C GLN A 232 -9.06 -11.99 7.72
N ALA A 233 -9.56 -11.46 8.84
CA ALA A 233 -10.84 -11.90 9.39
C ALA A 233 -12.00 -11.37 8.53
N SER A 234 -13.03 -12.20 8.32
CA SER A 234 -14.28 -11.74 7.70
C SER A 234 -15.12 -10.98 8.71
N TRP A 235 -15.96 -10.05 8.25
CA TRP A 235 -16.86 -9.32 9.15
C TRP A 235 -18.32 -9.35 8.71
N ILE A 236 -19.18 -9.31 9.73
CA ILE A 236 -20.62 -9.06 9.63
C ILE A 236 -20.99 -7.87 10.54
N ALA A 237 -22.07 -7.16 10.26
CA ALA A 237 -22.45 -6.01 11.09
C ALA A 237 -23.96 -5.89 11.27
N ALA A 238 -24.36 -5.52 12.48
CA ALA A 238 -25.73 -5.10 12.77
C ALA A 238 -25.74 -3.60 13.10
N ARG A 239 -26.56 -2.85 12.36
CA ARG A 239 -26.72 -1.41 12.50
C ARG A 239 -27.76 -1.10 13.58
N ILE A 240 -27.30 -0.80 14.79
CA ILE A 240 -28.20 -0.61 15.94
C ILE A 240 -28.60 0.87 16.16
N PHE A 241 -28.22 1.77 15.25
CA PHE A 241 -28.61 3.17 15.22
C PHE A 241 -29.31 3.50 13.89
N SER A 242 -30.44 4.20 13.94
CA SER A 242 -31.10 4.72 12.74
C SER A 242 -30.29 5.87 12.10
N ASP A 243 -30.70 6.34 10.91
CA ASP A 243 -30.12 7.51 10.23
C ASP A 243 -30.16 8.77 11.12
N GLU A 244 -31.13 8.86 12.03
CA GLU A 244 -31.29 9.94 13.01
C GLU A 244 -30.51 9.70 14.32
N GLY A 245 -29.69 8.64 14.41
CA GLY A 245 -28.91 8.29 15.59
C GLY A 245 -29.72 7.72 16.75
N ILE A 246 -30.95 7.23 16.48
CA ILE A 246 -31.83 6.66 17.50
C ILE A 246 -31.54 5.16 17.65
N SER A 247 -31.44 4.68 18.88
CA SER A 247 -31.36 3.25 19.21
C SER A 247 -32.50 2.82 20.15
N THR A 248 -32.98 1.59 20.01
CA THR A 248 -34.03 1.00 20.87
C THR A 248 -33.62 -0.36 21.40
N ALA A 249 -34.15 -0.74 22.56
CA ALA A 249 -33.91 -2.07 23.11
C ALA A 249 -34.38 -3.17 22.13
N THR A 250 -35.50 -2.95 21.43
CA THR A 250 -36.00 -3.82 20.37
C THR A 250 -34.94 -4.08 19.30
N ALA A 251 -34.31 -3.02 18.75
CA ALA A 251 -33.29 -3.16 17.71
C ALA A 251 -32.07 -3.95 18.21
N ILE A 252 -31.62 -3.71 19.44
CA ILE A 252 -30.48 -4.42 20.03
C ILE A 252 -30.79 -5.89 20.28
N HIS A 253 -31.96 -6.24 20.82
CA HIS A 253 -32.35 -7.64 21.02
C HIS A 253 -32.50 -8.37 19.66
N GLN A 254 -33.05 -7.71 18.63
CA GLN A 254 -33.07 -8.28 17.29
C GLN A 254 -31.66 -8.50 16.73
N ALA A 255 -30.73 -7.58 16.97
CA ALA A 255 -29.35 -7.73 16.55
C ALA A 255 -28.66 -8.89 17.25
N PHE A 256 -28.77 -9.04 18.58
CA PHE A 256 -28.21 -10.18 19.30
C PHE A 256 -28.82 -11.51 18.86
N GLN A 257 -30.12 -11.53 18.59
CA GLN A 257 -30.78 -12.69 18.02
C GLN A 257 -30.24 -13.03 16.62
N TRP A 258 -30.07 -12.03 15.76
CA TRP A 258 -29.52 -12.20 14.43
C TRP A 258 -28.08 -12.71 14.48
N LEU A 259 -27.24 -12.26 15.41
CA LEU A 259 -25.89 -12.82 15.56
C LEU A 259 -25.88 -14.33 15.81
N LEU A 260 -26.88 -14.85 16.52
CA LEU A 260 -26.97 -16.28 16.80
C LEU A 260 -27.38 -17.10 15.58
N ASP A 261 -28.19 -16.53 14.70
CA ASP A 261 -28.74 -17.23 13.52
C ASP A 261 -28.93 -16.23 12.34
N PRO A 262 -27.84 -15.74 11.71
CA PRO A 262 -27.90 -14.68 10.71
C PRO A 262 -28.76 -14.97 9.48
N ASP A 263 -28.77 -16.21 8.98
CA ASP A 263 -29.60 -16.65 7.86
C ASP A 263 -30.99 -17.20 8.27
N GLY A 264 -31.23 -17.37 9.58
CA GLY A 264 -32.46 -17.90 10.15
C GLY A 264 -32.60 -19.42 10.05
N ASN A 265 -31.53 -20.13 9.71
CA ASN A 265 -31.44 -21.58 9.70
C ASN A 265 -30.45 -22.06 10.79
N PRO A 266 -30.93 -22.59 11.92
CA PRO A 266 -30.05 -23.04 13.01
C PRO A 266 -29.20 -24.28 12.68
N ASN A 267 -29.19 -24.75 11.43
CA ASN A 267 -28.34 -25.85 10.96
C ASN A 267 -27.11 -25.37 10.18
N THR A 268 -27.03 -24.09 9.80
CA THR A 268 -25.84 -23.50 9.18
C THR A 268 -24.90 -22.96 10.25
N ALA A 269 -23.60 -22.91 9.93
CA ALA A 269 -22.55 -22.44 10.83
C ALA A 269 -22.15 -21.01 10.45
N ASP A 270 -23.06 -20.06 10.61
CA ASP A 270 -22.90 -18.68 10.16
C ASP A 270 -22.82 -17.65 11.32
N ALA A 271 -23.03 -18.07 12.56
CA ALA A 271 -22.81 -17.23 13.74
C ALA A 271 -21.32 -16.79 13.89
N PRO A 272 -21.05 -15.50 14.17
CA PRO A 272 -19.69 -14.97 14.29
C PRO A 272 -18.97 -15.55 15.51
N ASN A 273 -17.65 -15.64 15.46
CA ASN A 273 -16.84 -16.17 16.56
C ASN A 273 -16.75 -15.22 17.75
N VAL A 274 -16.78 -13.92 17.49
CA VAL A 274 -16.67 -12.85 18.48
C VAL A 274 -17.54 -11.67 18.06
N VAL A 275 -18.10 -10.95 19.04
CA VAL A 275 -18.85 -9.71 18.79
C VAL A 275 -18.22 -8.54 19.55
N ASN A 276 -17.92 -7.48 18.80
CA ASN A 276 -17.49 -6.19 19.33
C ASN A 276 -18.70 -5.26 19.54
N ASN A 277 -18.75 -4.63 20.71
CA ASN A 277 -19.78 -3.68 21.08
C ASN A 277 -19.11 -2.40 21.61
N SER A 278 -18.93 -1.43 20.72
CA SER A 278 -18.21 -0.18 21.02
C SER A 278 -19.12 0.94 21.53
N TRP A 279 -20.16 0.59 22.29
CA TRP A 279 -21.19 1.49 22.81
C TRP A 279 -21.53 1.18 24.27
N THR A 280 -22.05 2.18 25.00
CA THR A 280 -22.58 2.01 26.37
C THR A 280 -23.92 2.73 26.51
N LEU A 281 -24.67 2.46 27.58
CA LEU A 281 -25.76 3.36 28.01
C LEU A 281 -25.20 4.73 28.43
N GLU A 282 -26.07 5.72 28.55
CA GLU A 282 -25.68 7.12 28.81
C GLU A 282 -25.20 7.41 30.24
N ASN A 283 -25.60 6.60 31.24
CA ASN A 283 -25.30 6.86 32.65
C ASN A 283 -24.64 5.66 33.37
N PRO A 284 -23.65 5.91 34.26
CA PRO A 284 -23.10 4.88 35.14
C PRO A 284 -24.17 4.24 36.01
N GLY A 285 -24.07 2.93 36.20
CA GLY A 285 -25.07 2.17 36.95
C GLY A 285 -25.22 0.75 36.42
N CYS A 286 -26.23 0.05 36.93
CA CYS A 286 -26.49 -1.33 36.57
C CYS A 286 -27.83 -1.51 35.85
N TYR A 287 -27.77 -2.06 34.64
CA TYR A 287 -28.92 -2.36 33.79
C TYR A 287 -28.79 -3.76 33.17
N LEU A 288 -29.44 -4.74 33.82
CA LEU A 288 -29.35 -6.16 33.48
C LEU A 288 -30.29 -6.61 32.36
N ALA A 289 -30.99 -5.71 31.66
CA ALA A 289 -31.97 -6.12 30.66
C ALA A 289 -31.37 -6.90 29.47
N PHE A 290 -30.09 -6.69 29.18
CA PHE A 290 -29.36 -7.40 28.11
C PHE A 290 -28.64 -8.67 28.60
N GLU A 291 -28.64 -8.96 29.90
CA GLU A 291 -27.86 -10.09 30.45
C GLU A 291 -28.30 -11.44 29.88
N LEU A 292 -29.59 -11.63 29.59
CA LEU A 292 -30.07 -12.88 28.98
C LEU A 292 -29.57 -13.04 27.55
N ASP A 293 -29.47 -11.96 26.76
CA ASP A 293 -28.87 -12.00 25.43
C ASP A 293 -27.39 -12.37 25.50
N LEU A 294 -26.65 -11.78 26.45
CA LEU A 294 -25.23 -12.08 26.64
C LEU A 294 -25.02 -13.54 27.07
N GLN A 295 -25.91 -14.09 27.91
CA GLN A 295 -25.87 -15.51 28.26
C GLN A 295 -26.13 -16.42 27.05
N ALA A 296 -27.05 -16.04 26.16
CA ALA A 296 -27.31 -16.77 24.93
C ALA A 296 -26.09 -16.77 23.98
N LEU A 297 -25.46 -15.61 23.76
CA LEU A 297 -24.23 -15.50 22.98
C LEU A 297 -23.11 -16.37 23.57
N ARG A 298 -22.91 -16.30 24.89
CA ARG A 298 -21.89 -17.12 25.55
C ARG A 298 -22.20 -18.61 25.48
N ALA A 299 -23.47 -19.00 25.59
CA ALA A 299 -23.86 -20.40 25.43
C ALA A 299 -23.54 -20.92 24.01
N ALA A 300 -23.63 -20.05 22.99
CA ALA A 300 -23.23 -20.35 21.61
C ALA A 300 -21.70 -20.24 21.37
N GLY A 301 -20.91 -19.91 22.38
CA GLY A 301 -19.46 -19.77 22.25
C GLY A 301 -19.00 -18.46 21.62
N ILE A 302 -19.82 -17.41 21.69
CA ILE A 302 -19.52 -16.06 21.20
C ILE A 302 -19.18 -15.18 22.41
N LEU A 303 -17.97 -14.60 22.44
CA LEU A 303 -17.56 -13.70 23.52
C LEU A 303 -18.07 -12.27 23.26
N PRO A 304 -18.91 -11.68 24.14
CA PRO A 304 -19.38 -10.31 23.98
C PRO A 304 -18.37 -9.31 24.55
N ILE A 305 -17.60 -8.66 23.67
CA ILE A 305 -16.60 -7.65 24.04
C ILE A 305 -17.25 -6.28 24.02
N PHE A 306 -17.05 -5.51 25.08
CA PHE A 306 -17.65 -4.19 25.25
C PHE A 306 -16.63 -3.12 25.62
N ALA A 307 -16.82 -1.91 25.09
CA ALA A 307 -16.15 -0.71 25.59
C ALA A 307 -16.57 -0.44 27.05
N ALA A 308 -15.62 -0.17 27.95
CA ALA A 308 -15.91 0.10 29.35
C ALA A 308 -16.64 1.45 29.59
N GLY A 309 -16.57 2.37 28.64
CA GLY A 309 -17.16 3.71 28.74
C GLY A 309 -16.14 4.79 29.06
N ASN A 310 -16.56 6.04 28.85
CA ASN A 310 -15.70 7.23 28.92
C ASN A 310 -16.13 8.20 30.04
N PHE A 311 -16.37 7.70 31.27
CA PHE A 311 -16.88 8.49 32.40
C PHE A 311 -15.91 8.58 33.59
N GLY A 312 -14.66 8.16 33.41
CA GLY A 312 -13.57 8.44 34.35
C GLY A 312 -13.30 9.96 34.51
N PRO A 313 -12.36 10.35 35.38
CA PRO A 313 -11.40 9.51 36.11
C PRO A 313 -11.91 9.01 37.47
N ASN A 314 -13.15 9.33 37.86
CA ASN A 314 -13.68 8.91 39.15
C ASN A 314 -13.91 7.39 39.20
N ALA A 315 -13.72 6.80 40.38
CA ALA A 315 -14.11 5.41 40.65
C ALA A 315 -15.64 5.21 40.53
N ALA A 316 -16.07 3.96 40.43
CA ALA A 316 -17.47 3.54 40.32
C ALA A 316 -18.20 4.16 39.11
N THR A 317 -17.51 4.25 37.98
CA THR A 317 -18.01 4.78 36.71
C THR A 317 -18.30 3.67 35.69
N SER A 318 -18.50 2.43 36.17
CA SER A 318 -18.83 1.27 35.35
C SER A 318 -20.17 1.42 34.62
N MET A 319 -20.22 1.05 33.35
CA MET A 319 -21.36 1.27 32.46
C MET A 319 -21.99 -0.05 32.00
N SER A 320 -23.32 -0.12 31.96
CA SER A 320 -24.01 -1.21 31.27
C SER A 320 -24.08 -0.95 29.76
N PRO A 321 -24.06 -1.99 28.92
CA PRO A 321 -24.00 -3.42 29.27
C PRO A 321 -22.60 -3.96 29.62
N ALA A 322 -21.54 -3.17 29.45
CA ALA A 322 -20.16 -3.62 29.64
C ALA A 322 -19.89 -4.21 31.04
N ASN A 323 -20.60 -3.72 32.07
CA ASN A 323 -20.48 -4.22 33.45
C ASN A 323 -21.42 -5.39 33.78
N ASN A 324 -22.24 -5.85 32.84
CA ASN A 324 -23.09 -7.03 33.04
C ASN A 324 -22.21 -8.30 33.18
N PRO A 325 -22.61 -9.30 33.97
CA PRO A 325 -21.84 -10.52 34.18
C PRO A 325 -21.42 -11.25 32.89
N GLY A 326 -22.26 -11.22 31.85
CA GLY A 326 -21.95 -11.83 30.56
C GLY A 326 -20.99 -11.03 29.65
N ALA A 327 -20.66 -9.78 29.99
CA ALA A 327 -19.84 -8.90 29.15
C ALA A 327 -18.35 -8.95 29.52
N PHE A 328 -17.50 -8.74 28.51
CA PHE A 328 -16.06 -8.56 28.65
C PHE A 328 -15.68 -7.08 28.43
N ALA A 329 -15.56 -6.32 29.52
CA ALA A 329 -15.29 -4.87 29.47
C ALA A 329 -13.82 -4.52 29.21
N VAL A 330 -13.58 -3.59 28.28
CA VAL A 330 -12.24 -3.14 27.88
C VAL A 330 -12.05 -1.65 28.15
N GLY A 331 -11.07 -1.30 28.98
CA GLY A 331 -10.64 0.08 29.22
C GLY A 331 -9.58 0.55 28.21
N ALA A 332 -9.28 1.85 28.20
CA ALA A 332 -8.38 2.46 27.22
C ALA A 332 -7.06 2.95 27.83
N VAL A 333 -5.96 2.62 27.17
CA VAL A 333 -4.61 3.18 27.42
C VAL A 333 -4.05 3.80 26.14
N SER A 334 -3.03 4.64 26.27
CA SER A 334 -2.17 5.06 25.14
C SER A 334 -1.22 3.93 24.73
N SER A 335 -0.52 4.10 23.60
CA SER A 335 0.59 3.21 23.19
C SER A 335 1.74 3.14 24.21
N ASN A 336 1.86 4.15 25.08
CA ASN A 336 2.87 4.23 26.16
C ASN A 336 2.32 3.79 27.53
N ASP A 337 1.26 2.97 27.56
CA ASP A 337 0.66 2.42 28.78
C ASP A 337 0.07 3.43 29.77
N VAL A 338 -0.10 4.69 29.33
CA VAL A 338 -0.79 5.72 30.11
C VAL A 338 -2.31 5.51 30.04
N LEU A 339 -2.96 5.40 31.19
CA LEU A 339 -4.42 5.29 31.28
C LEU A 339 -5.12 6.51 30.66
N TYR A 340 -6.07 6.26 29.77
CA TYR A 340 -6.95 7.31 29.27
C TYR A 340 -7.77 7.88 30.43
N ALA A 341 -7.63 9.18 30.70
CA ALA A 341 -8.22 9.80 31.89
C ALA A 341 -9.73 9.56 32.02
N ASN A 342 -10.46 9.58 30.91
CA ASN A 342 -11.90 9.34 30.90
C ASN A 342 -12.27 7.86 30.84
N SER A 343 -11.33 6.92 30.71
CA SER A 343 -11.66 5.49 30.77
C SER A 343 -12.42 5.20 32.06
N SER A 344 -13.61 4.62 31.95
CA SER A 344 -14.45 4.25 33.09
C SER A 344 -13.75 3.23 33.97
N ARG A 345 -13.96 3.36 35.28
CA ARG A 345 -13.24 2.64 36.33
C ARG A 345 -14.21 1.90 37.24
N GLY A 346 -13.73 0.80 37.78
CA GLY A 346 -14.46 0.02 38.76
C GLY A 346 -14.57 0.70 40.13
N PRO A 347 -15.16 0.00 41.11
CA PRO A 347 -15.71 -1.34 41.01
C PRO A 347 -16.97 -1.42 40.14
N THR A 348 -17.33 -2.61 39.67
CA THR A 348 -18.59 -2.82 38.96
C THR A 348 -19.80 -2.54 39.85
N THR A 349 -20.84 -1.93 39.28
CA THR A 349 -22.15 -1.76 39.92
C THR A 349 -23.13 -2.91 39.61
N CYS A 350 -22.79 -3.79 38.66
CA CYS A 350 -23.53 -5.00 38.32
C CYS A 350 -22.80 -6.26 38.81
N GLY A 351 -23.52 -7.19 39.45
CA GLY A 351 -22.96 -8.46 39.92
C GLY A 351 -22.33 -8.38 41.32
N GLN A 352 -21.26 -9.14 41.58
CA GLN A 352 -20.60 -9.15 42.87
C GLN A 352 -19.77 -7.86 43.06
N ALA A 353 -19.95 -7.18 44.21
CA ALA A 353 -19.30 -5.91 44.52
C ALA A 353 -17.74 -5.95 44.54
N THR A 354 -17.14 -7.14 44.49
CA THR A 354 -15.68 -7.35 44.48
C THR A 354 -15.10 -7.67 43.09
N ALA A 355 -15.93 -7.71 42.03
CA ALA A 355 -15.43 -7.99 40.69
C ALA A 355 -14.72 -6.77 40.09
N ILE A 356 -13.54 -7.01 39.52
CA ILE A 356 -12.69 -6.02 38.86
C ILE A 356 -13.36 -5.52 37.56
N TYR A 357 -13.31 -4.20 37.37
CA TYR A 357 -13.80 -3.51 36.18
C TYR A 357 -12.87 -2.34 35.83
N PRO A 358 -12.47 -2.13 34.56
CA PRO A 358 -12.67 -3.03 33.41
C PRO A 358 -11.97 -4.39 33.60
N LYS A 359 -12.18 -5.35 32.70
CA LYS A 359 -11.50 -6.66 32.78
C LYS A 359 -10.02 -6.56 32.42
N LEU A 360 -9.71 -5.79 31.37
CA LEU A 360 -8.36 -5.42 30.97
C LEU A 360 -8.39 -4.10 30.19
N THR A 361 -7.23 -3.59 29.79
CA THR A 361 -7.09 -2.40 28.95
C THR A 361 -6.43 -2.70 27.60
N ALA A 362 -6.70 -1.88 26.59
CA ALA A 362 -6.06 -1.94 25.28
C ALA A 362 -5.86 -0.52 24.71
N PRO A 363 -5.05 -0.36 23.64
CA PRO A 363 -4.85 0.94 23.01
C PRO A 363 -6.18 1.56 22.57
N GLY A 364 -6.46 2.76 23.08
CA GLY A 364 -7.67 3.51 22.77
C GLY A 364 -7.45 5.01 22.73
N VAL A 365 -6.19 5.48 22.73
CA VAL A 365 -5.83 6.89 22.59
C VAL A 365 -5.11 7.06 21.27
N ASN A 366 -5.48 8.08 20.50
CA ASN A 366 -4.77 8.47 19.27
C ASN A 366 -4.70 7.36 18.20
N VAL A 367 -5.78 6.57 18.05
CA VAL A 367 -5.82 5.40 17.17
C VAL A 367 -6.16 5.82 15.74
N LYS A 368 -5.26 5.57 14.78
CA LYS A 368 -5.53 5.73 13.34
C LYS A 368 -6.40 4.58 12.84
N THR A 369 -7.48 4.89 12.14
CA THR A 369 -8.42 3.89 11.60
C THR A 369 -9.16 4.41 10.36
N SER A 370 -9.97 3.57 9.72
CA SER A 370 -10.82 3.93 8.57
C SER A 370 -11.91 4.93 8.95
N ASP A 371 -12.36 5.71 7.98
CA ASP A 371 -13.50 6.62 8.06
C ASP A 371 -14.35 6.49 6.79
N ARG A 372 -15.48 7.18 6.72
CA ARG A 372 -16.40 7.08 5.58
C ARG A 372 -15.78 7.59 4.27
N GLN A 373 -16.33 7.15 3.15
CA GLN A 373 -15.99 7.52 1.78
C GLN A 373 -14.53 7.22 1.41
N GLY A 374 -13.97 6.15 1.97
CA GLY A 374 -12.56 5.77 1.76
C GLY A 374 -11.55 6.62 2.56
N GLY A 375 -12.01 7.45 3.49
CA GLY A 375 -11.18 8.31 4.32
C GLY A 375 -10.54 7.59 5.51
N TYR A 376 -9.69 8.29 6.26
CA TYR A 376 -9.09 7.79 7.50
C TYR A 376 -9.23 8.85 8.59
N ILE A 377 -9.37 8.42 9.84
CA ILE A 377 -9.47 9.30 11.00
C ILE A 377 -8.54 8.83 12.13
N GLN A 378 -8.31 9.73 13.07
CA GLN A 378 -7.64 9.45 14.34
C GLN A 378 -8.64 9.66 15.48
N ALA A 379 -8.86 8.63 16.29
CA ALA A 379 -9.90 8.63 17.30
C ALA A 379 -9.41 8.13 18.67
N THR A 380 -10.02 8.63 19.74
CA THR A 380 -9.72 8.29 21.13
C THR A 380 -10.97 7.91 21.91
N GLY A 381 -10.92 6.75 22.56
CA GLY A 381 -11.79 6.33 23.65
C GLY A 381 -11.87 4.80 23.78
N THR A 382 -12.65 4.33 24.76
CA THR A 382 -12.81 2.89 25.01
C THR A 382 -13.47 2.14 23.85
N SER A 383 -14.20 2.83 22.96
CA SER A 383 -14.71 2.24 21.72
C SER A 383 -13.63 1.87 20.71
N LEU A 384 -12.42 2.42 20.83
CA LEU A 384 -11.26 2.02 20.02
C LEU A 384 -10.43 0.96 20.73
N ALA A 385 -10.52 0.83 22.06
CA ALA A 385 -9.84 -0.22 22.81
C ALA A 385 -10.54 -1.59 22.68
N ALA A 386 -11.87 -1.64 22.76
CA ALA A 386 -12.66 -2.87 22.58
C ALA A 386 -12.33 -3.65 21.27
N PRO A 387 -12.27 -3.01 20.08
CA PRO A 387 -11.97 -3.72 18.85
C PRO A 387 -10.54 -4.30 18.81
N HIS A 388 -9.58 -3.76 19.56
CA HIS A 388 -8.26 -4.42 19.65
C HIS A 388 -8.35 -5.81 20.28
N VAL A 389 -9.17 -5.97 21.33
CA VAL A 389 -9.35 -7.26 22.01
C VAL A 389 -10.12 -8.24 21.13
N ALA A 390 -11.15 -7.77 20.42
CA ALA A 390 -11.90 -8.59 19.48
C ALA A 390 -11.04 -9.05 18.29
N GLY A 391 -10.22 -8.17 17.72
CA GLY A 391 -9.26 -8.53 16.67
C GLY A 391 -8.17 -9.48 17.19
N ALA A 392 -7.64 -9.27 18.39
CA ALA A 392 -6.69 -10.18 19.01
C ALA A 392 -7.27 -11.58 19.22
N LEU A 393 -8.53 -11.66 19.64
CA LEU A 393 -9.22 -12.94 19.77
C LEU A 393 -9.40 -13.63 18.41
N ALA A 394 -9.62 -12.88 17.34
CA ALA A 394 -9.66 -13.45 15.99
C ALA A 394 -8.30 -14.00 15.54
N LEU A 395 -7.20 -13.33 15.86
CA LEU A 395 -5.85 -13.88 15.64
C LEU A 395 -5.66 -15.19 16.42
N LEU A 396 -6.03 -15.23 17.70
CA LEU A 396 -5.92 -16.43 18.54
C LEU A 396 -6.80 -17.58 18.03
N LEU A 397 -8.04 -17.30 17.63
CA LEU A 397 -8.97 -18.30 17.11
C LEU A 397 -8.54 -18.83 15.73
N SER A 398 -7.85 -18.02 14.91
CA SER A 398 -7.25 -18.51 13.65
C SER A 398 -6.12 -19.53 13.91
N ALA A 399 -5.48 -19.47 15.08
CA ALA A 399 -4.47 -20.45 15.51
C ALA A 399 -5.06 -21.61 16.33
N PHE A 400 -6.10 -21.34 17.12
CA PHE A 400 -6.73 -22.26 18.05
C PHE A 400 -8.27 -22.22 17.88
N PRO A 401 -8.84 -22.81 16.82
CA PRO A 401 -10.26 -22.65 16.50
C PRO A 401 -11.20 -23.25 17.55
N ASN A 402 -10.71 -24.19 18.36
CA ASN A 402 -11.48 -24.93 19.37
C ASN A 402 -11.38 -24.34 20.80
N LEU A 403 -10.94 -23.09 20.96
CA LEU A 403 -10.87 -22.47 22.29
C LEU A 403 -12.26 -22.35 22.91
N SER A 404 -12.43 -22.93 24.10
CA SER A 404 -13.60 -22.65 24.94
C SER A 404 -13.57 -21.19 25.42
N LEU A 405 -14.74 -20.58 25.68
CA LEU A 405 -14.81 -19.21 26.21
C LEU A 405 -13.97 -18.99 27.47
N ALA A 406 -13.90 -20.00 28.34
CA ALA A 406 -13.07 -19.93 29.54
C ALA A 406 -11.57 -19.84 29.20
N GLN A 407 -11.10 -20.56 28.18
CA GLN A 407 -9.72 -20.47 27.69
C GLN A 407 -9.47 -19.15 26.96
N GLN A 408 -10.44 -18.64 26.19
CA GLN A 408 -10.33 -17.33 25.54
C GLN A 408 -10.13 -16.22 26.59
N GLU A 409 -11.00 -16.16 27.60
CA GLU A 409 -10.88 -15.18 28.68
C GLU A 409 -9.62 -15.38 29.52
N ALA A 410 -9.28 -16.63 29.87
CA ALA A 410 -8.10 -16.91 30.66
C ALA A 410 -6.81 -16.54 29.92
N ALA A 411 -6.73 -16.78 28.61
CA ALA A 411 -5.58 -16.38 27.81
C ALA A 411 -5.41 -14.85 27.82
N LEU A 412 -6.48 -14.11 27.51
CA LEU A 412 -6.45 -12.64 27.49
C LEU A 412 -6.10 -12.02 28.85
N LEU A 413 -6.62 -12.57 29.95
CA LEU A 413 -6.45 -12.00 31.29
C LEU A 413 -5.11 -12.39 31.93
N ASN A 414 -4.69 -13.65 31.82
CA ASN A 414 -3.49 -14.13 32.51
C ASN A 414 -2.20 -13.82 31.74
N SER A 415 -2.29 -13.36 30.49
CA SER A 415 -1.14 -12.88 29.71
C SER A 415 -1.05 -11.37 29.62
N ALA A 416 -2.02 -10.64 30.17
CA ALA A 416 -2.00 -9.18 30.14
C ALA A 416 -0.74 -8.65 30.83
N VAL A 417 -0.16 -7.59 30.27
CA VAL A 417 0.95 -6.87 30.89
C VAL A 417 0.38 -6.07 32.06
N ASP A 418 0.67 -6.52 33.28
CA ASP A 418 0.21 -5.89 34.51
C ASP A 418 0.67 -4.42 34.60
N LEU A 419 -0.28 -3.51 34.80
CA LEU A 419 -0.06 -2.06 34.86
C LEU A 419 -0.72 -1.51 36.13
N GLY A 420 -0.11 -0.48 36.71
CA GLY A 420 -0.64 0.15 37.92
C GLY A 420 -0.17 -0.56 39.20
N ALA A 421 -1.11 -0.90 40.09
CA ALA A 421 -0.77 -1.64 41.29
C ALA A 421 -0.58 -3.12 40.93
N GLY A 422 0.35 -3.82 41.59
CA GLY A 422 0.61 -5.22 41.25
C GLY A 422 -0.64 -6.10 41.42
N GLY A 423 -1.01 -6.79 40.34
CA GLY A 423 -2.22 -7.61 40.25
C GLY A 423 -3.48 -6.81 39.89
N PRO A 424 -4.62 -7.48 39.64
CA PRO A 424 -5.79 -6.84 39.05
C PRO A 424 -6.35 -5.66 39.84
N ASP A 425 -6.57 -4.52 39.19
CA ASP A 425 -7.08 -3.28 39.79
C ASP A 425 -8.24 -2.64 39.00
N ASN A 426 -8.90 -1.64 39.59
CA ASN A 426 -10.10 -1.01 39.02
C ASN A 426 -9.80 0.10 37.97
N ASP A 427 -8.52 0.30 37.64
CA ASP A 427 -8.08 1.26 36.63
C ASP A 427 -7.67 0.52 35.34
N PHE A 428 -6.79 -0.47 35.45
CA PHE A 428 -6.22 -1.22 34.33
C PHE A 428 -6.81 -2.62 34.15
N GLY A 429 -7.65 -3.09 35.07
CA GLY A 429 -8.11 -4.47 35.08
C GLY A 429 -6.94 -5.41 35.36
N TYR A 430 -6.78 -6.45 34.55
CA TYR A 430 -5.61 -7.34 34.60
C TYR A 430 -4.35 -6.77 33.92
N GLY A 431 -4.43 -5.57 33.34
CA GLY A 431 -3.33 -4.93 32.62
C GLY A 431 -3.64 -4.66 31.14
N ARG A 432 -2.62 -4.33 30.36
CA ARG A 432 -2.75 -4.13 28.90
C ARG A 432 -2.75 -5.47 28.17
N LEU A 433 -3.62 -5.61 27.17
CA LEU A 433 -3.60 -6.70 26.20
C LEU A 433 -2.19 -6.98 25.64
N ASP A 434 -1.84 -8.27 25.59
CA ASP A 434 -0.66 -8.81 24.90
C ASP A 434 -1.05 -10.08 24.13
N VAL A 435 -1.14 -9.97 22.81
CA VAL A 435 -1.60 -11.04 21.92
C VAL A 435 -0.58 -12.17 21.83
N LEU A 436 0.72 -11.84 21.77
CA LEU A 436 1.78 -12.85 21.77
C LEU A 436 1.82 -13.57 23.13
N GLY A 437 1.70 -12.83 24.22
CA GLY A 437 1.58 -13.39 25.56
C GLY A 437 0.40 -14.37 25.65
N ALA A 438 -0.77 -14.00 25.11
CA ALA A 438 -1.97 -14.86 25.14
C ALA A 438 -1.75 -16.15 24.34
N TYR A 439 -1.14 -16.05 23.16
CA TYR A 439 -0.76 -17.19 22.34
C TYR A 439 0.19 -18.14 23.08
N GLN A 440 1.23 -17.60 23.72
CA GLN A 440 2.20 -18.38 24.49
C GLN A 440 1.59 -19.02 25.73
N TRP A 441 0.69 -18.31 26.43
CA TRP A 441 -0.01 -18.83 27.59
C TRP A 441 -0.84 -20.07 27.23
N LEU A 442 -1.51 -20.06 26.07
CA LEU A 442 -2.27 -21.21 25.57
C LEU A 442 -1.37 -22.43 25.32
N LEU A 443 -0.20 -22.23 24.71
CA LEU A 443 0.78 -23.31 24.48
C LEU A 443 1.26 -23.95 25.78
N VAL A 444 1.65 -23.14 26.76
CA VAL A 444 2.16 -23.63 28.05
C VAL A 444 1.08 -24.35 28.86
N ASN A 445 -0.19 -24.01 28.64
CA ASN A 445 -1.34 -24.68 29.24
C ASN A 445 -1.88 -25.85 28.40
N GLY A 446 -1.09 -26.36 27.46
CA GLY A 446 -1.37 -27.61 26.75
C GLY A 446 -2.42 -27.50 25.65
N VAL A 447 -2.72 -26.30 25.16
CA VAL A 447 -3.57 -26.10 23.97
C VAL A 447 -2.68 -26.14 22.73
N THR A 448 -2.93 -27.10 21.85
CA THR A 448 -2.16 -27.26 20.60
C THR A 448 -2.75 -26.38 19.50
N PRO A 449 -1.94 -25.58 18.78
CA PRO A 449 -2.42 -24.82 17.64
C PRO A 449 -2.78 -25.76 16.49
N GLN A 450 -3.88 -25.47 15.79
CA GLN A 450 -4.18 -26.18 14.55
C GLN A 450 -3.12 -25.81 13.51
N ALA A 451 -2.61 -26.81 12.79
CA ALA A 451 -1.67 -26.63 11.69
C ALA A 451 -2.37 -25.95 10.50
N GLY A 452 -2.63 -24.66 10.61
CA GLY A 452 -2.94 -23.76 9.50
C GLY A 452 -1.69 -22.97 9.14
N GLY A 453 -0.59 -23.68 8.89
CA GLY A 453 0.61 -23.09 8.30
C GLY A 453 0.44 -23.00 6.79
N PRO A 454 1.26 -22.19 6.10
CA PRO A 454 1.20 -22.14 4.65
C PRO A 454 1.53 -23.51 4.05
N ILE A 455 0.86 -23.85 2.94
CA ILE A 455 1.24 -25.01 2.13
C ILE A 455 2.59 -24.65 1.51
N THR A 456 3.64 -25.33 1.95
CA THR A 456 5.02 -24.99 1.57
C THR A 456 5.46 -25.88 0.42
N VAL A 457 5.71 -25.27 -0.73
CA VAL A 457 6.34 -25.93 -1.88
C VAL A 457 7.80 -26.22 -1.53
N THR A 458 8.16 -27.50 -1.49
CA THR A 458 9.48 -27.99 -1.08
C THR A 458 10.34 -28.44 -2.26
N ILE A 459 9.77 -28.56 -3.46
CA ILE A 459 10.46 -28.96 -4.68
C ILE A 459 9.97 -28.13 -5.87
N GLY A 460 10.86 -27.85 -6.83
CA GLY A 460 10.60 -27.00 -7.99
C GLY A 460 10.13 -27.74 -9.25
N ASP A 461 9.59 -28.94 -9.11
CA ASP A 461 9.07 -29.73 -10.25
C ASP A 461 7.56 -29.54 -10.46
N ASP A 462 7.05 -30.09 -11.56
CA ASP A 462 5.63 -30.12 -11.91
C ASP A 462 5.12 -31.57 -11.80
N SER A 463 4.84 -32.00 -10.56
CA SER A 463 4.49 -33.38 -10.20
C SER A 463 3.09 -33.49 -9.58
N VAL A 464 2.57 -34.71 -9.54
CA VAL A 464 1.37 -35.11 -8.76
C VAL A 464 1.61 -36.47 -8.09
N ALA A 465 2.87 -36.84 -7.93
CA ALA A 465 3.28 -38.16 -7.46
C ALA A 465 3.31 -38.17 -5.93
N ASP A 466 2.80 -39.23 -5.31
CA ASP A 466 2.93 -39.43 -3.87
C ASP A 466 4.36 -39.85 -3.49
N ASP A 467 5.29 -38.88 -3.52
CA ASP A 467 6.72 -39.05 -3.27
C ASP A 467 7.23 -38.30 -2.01
N GLN A 468 6.28 -37.79 -1.22
CA GLN A 468 6.49 -37.00 0.01
C GLN A 468 7.09 -35.60 -0.21
N TRP A 469 7.33 -35.17 -1.44
CA TRP A 469 7.64 -33.78 -1.73
C TRP A 469 6.38 -33.01 -2.11
N CYS A 470 6.35 -31.72 -1.79
CA CYS A 470 5.26 -30.82 -2.17
C CYS A 470 5.69 -29.96 -3.35
N SER A 471 5.23 -30.30 -4.55
CA SER A 471 5.36 -29.45 -5.74
C SER A 471 4.31 -28.34 -5.78
N LEU A 472 4.46 -27.35 -6.66
CA LEU A 472 3.45 -26.27 -6.79
C LEU A 472 2.08 -26.81 -7.24
N ARG A 473 2.05 -27.78 -8.16
CA ARG A 473 0.78 -28.36 -8.63
C ARG A 473 0.06 -29.11 -7.50
N GLU A 474 0.79 -29.88 -6.72
CA GLU A 474 0.22 -30.54 -5.53
C GLU A 474 -0.25 -29.54 -4.48
N ALA A 475 0.48 -28.43 -4.31
CA ALA A 475 0.07 -27.37 -3.38
C ALA A 475 -1.26 -26.74 -3.81
N VAL A 476 -1.43 -26.47 -5.11
CA VAL A 476 -2.69 -25.97 -5.69
C VAL A 476 -3.81 -27.00 -5.53
N LEU A 477 -3.57 -28.28 -5.82
CA LEU A 477 -4.55 -29.35 -5.64
C LEU A 477 -4.95 -29.52 -4.17
N SER A 478 -3.98 -29.40 -3.25
CA SER A 478 -4.21 -29.48 -1.81
C SER A 478 -5.06 -28.32 -1.31
N ALA A 479 -4.78 -27.10 -1.80
CA ALA A 479 -5.58 -25.91 -1.49
C ALA A 479 -7.00 -26.02 -2.06
N ASN A 480 -7.15 -26.38 -3.33
CA ASN A 480 -8.47 -26.49 -3.98
C ASN A 480 -9.39 -27.52 -3.31
N SER A 481 -8.83 -28.54 -2.65
CA SER A 481 -9.59 -29.66 -2.07
C SER A 481 -9.66 -29.65 -0.55
N ASP A 482 -8.91 -28.78 0.13
CA ASP A 482 -8.67 -28.82 1.58
C ASP A 482 -8.22 -30.21 2.08
N THR A 483 -7.53 -30.96 1.23
CA THR A 483 -7.04 -32.32 1.56
C THR A 483 -5.58 -32.45 1.19
N ALA A 484 -4.82 -33.24 1.95
CA ALA A 484 -3.40 -33.45 1.65
C ALA A 484 -3.24 -34.16 0.29
N VAL A 485 -2.39 -33.60 -0.56
CA VAL A 485 -2.05 -34.15 -1.89
C VAL A 485 -0.54 -34.29 -1.99
N GLY A 486 -0.05 -35.49 -2.32
CA GLY A 486 1.39 -35.78 -2.36
C GLY A 486 2.07 -35.51 -1.01
N GLY A 487 3.20 -34.79 -1.04
CA GLY A 487 3.88 -34.30 0.17
C GLY A 487 3.28 -33.03 0.79
N CYS A 488 2.27 -32.42 0.17
CA CYS A 488 1.68 -31.18 0.66
C CYS A 488 0.72 -31.42 1.84
N THR A 489 0.77 -30.53 2.82
CA THR A 489 -0.22 -30.50 3.92
C THR A 489 -1.60 -30.11 3.37
N ALA A 490 -2.66 -30.66 3.96
CA ALA A 490 -4.03 -30.27 3.64
C ALA A 490 -4.25 -28.77 3.84
N GLY A 491 -5.04 -28.15 2.96
CA GLY A 491 -5.57 -26.80 3.13
C GLY A 491 -6.52 -26.69 4.32
N SER A 492 -6.96 -25.46 4.58
CA SER A 492 -7.92 -25.15 5.65
C SER A 492 -8.96 -24.09 5.26
N GLY A 493 -9.24 -23.98 3.96
CA GLY A 493 -10.17 -23.04 3.34
C GLY A 493 -9.43 -21.90 2.65
N GLY A 494 -9.22 -20.78 3.36
CA GLY A 494 -8.40 -19.69 2.85
C GLY A 494 -6.92 -20.07 2.93
N ASP A 495 -6.32 -20.48 1.82
CA ASP A 495 -4.98 -21.04 1.81
C ASP A 495 -3.91 -20.05 1.37
N THR A 496 -2.68 -20.27 1.86
CA THR A 496 -1.50 -19.55 1.40
C THR A 496 -0.44 -20.56 0.98
N ILE A 497 0.01 -20.48 -0.26
CA ILE A 497 1.13 -21.23 -0.81
C ILE A 497 2.39 -20.36 -0.73
N VAL A 498 3.44 -20.92 -0.13
CA VAL A 498 4.78 -20.31 -0.06
C VAL A 498 5.84 -21.29 -0.56
N PHE A 499 7.05 -20.81 -0.80
CA PHE A 499 8.16 -21.62 -1.30
C PHE A 499 9.24 -21.75 -0.24
N ASP A 500 9.71 -22.97 0.01
CA ASP A 500 10.78 -23.26 0.97
C ASP A 500 12.01 -22.39 0.68
N ALA A 501 12.62 -21.87 1.74
CA ALA A 501 13.84 -21.07 1.66
C ALA A 501 15.05 -21.88 1.17
N ALA A 502 15.01 -23.21 1.27
CA ALA A 502 16.04 -24.12 0.76
C ALA A 502 16.01 -24.26 -0.77
N LEU A 503 14.95 -23.84 -1.45
CA LEU A 503 14.86 -23.88 -2.92
C LEU A 503 15.79 -22.83 -3.55
N PRO A 504 16.37 -23.12 -4.74
CA PRO A 504 17.26 -22.19 -5.42
C PRO A 504 16.56 -20.87 -5.75
N ARG A 505 17.27 -19.74 -5.61
CA ARG A 505 16.77 -18.39 -5.94
C ARG A 505 17.68 -17.73 -6.98
N PRO A 506 17.15 -17.22 -8.11
CA PRO A 506 15.73 -17.26 -8.51
C PRO A 506 15.26 -18.69 -8.82
N LEU A 507 14.02 -19.00 -8.43
CA LEU A 507 13.38 -20.29 -8.70
C LEU A 507 12.59 -20.20 -10.00
N THR A 508 12.71 -21.19 -10.89
CA THR A 508 11.82 -21.34 -12.05
C THR A 508 11.16 -22.70 -12.00
N ILE A 509 9.83 -22.72 -11.97
CA ILE A 509 9.01 -23.92 -12.05
C ILE A 509 8.44 -23.99 -13.46
N VAL A 510 8.75 -25.05 -14.20
CA VAL A 510 8.28 -25.25 -15.57
C VAL A 510 7.12 -26.24 -15.56
N LEU A 511 5.95 -25.84 -16.06
CA LEU A 511 4.83 -26.76 -16.27
C LEU A 511 5.18 -27.69 -17.44
N THR A 512 5.09 -28.99 -17.20
CA THR A 512 5.52 -30.05 -18.13
C THR A 512 4.39 -31.01 -18.52
N ARG A 513 3.28 -30.99 -17.79
CA ARG A 513 2.16 -31.91 -18.01
C ARG A 513 1.24 -31.38 -19.10
N SER A 514 1.16 -32.06 -20.24
CA SER A 514 0.25 -31.67 -21.33
C SER A 514 -1.21 -32.01 -21.05
N GLY A 515 -2.09 -31.03 -21.18
CA GLY A 515 -3.54 -31.09 -21.20
C GLY A 515 -4.00 -29.69 -21.57
N ALA A 516 -5.12 -29.53 -22.28
CA ALA A 516 -5.62 -28.21 -22.66
C ALA A 516 -7.08 -28.07 -22.21
N ASP A 517 -7.42 -26.91 -21.67
CA ASP A 517 -8.78 -26.55 -21.22
C ASP A 517 -9.36 -27.61 -20.24
N GLU A 518 -8.58 -28.01 -19.25
CA GLU A 518 -9.05 -28.83 -18.13
C GLU A 518 -9.26 -27.91 -16.90
N ASP A 519 -10.25 -28.18 -16.06
CA ASP A 519 -10.64 -27.27 -14.95
C ASP A 519 -10.38 -27.91 -13.55
N ALA A 520 -9.32 -28.70 -13.41
CA ALA A 520 -9.02 -29.49 -12.21
C ALA A 520 -7.54 -29.47 -11.76
N ALA A 521 -6.68 -28.66 -12.38
CA ALA A 521 -5.25 -28.47 -12.10
C ALA A 521 -4.37 -29.74 -12.17
N GLN A 522 -4.84 -30.81 -12.81
CA GLN A 522 -4.12 -32.07 -13.00
C GLN A 522 -3.15 -32.08 -14.18
N THR A 523 -3.38 -31.26 -15.21
CA THR A 523 -2.57 -31.16 -16.43
C THR A 523 -2.71 -29.78 -17.05
N GLY A 524 -1.78 -29.34 -17.92
CA GLY A 524 -1.89 -28.02 -18.54
C GLY A 524 -1.59 -26.91 -17.54
N ASP A 525 -2.47 -25.92 -17.49
CA ASP A 525 -2.44 -24.82 -16.53
C ASP A 525 -2.68 -25.27 -15.08
N LEU A 526 -2.59 -24.30 -14.16
CA LEU A 526 -2.94 -24.44 -12.77
C LEU A 526 -4.30 -23.76 -12.54
N ASP A 527 -5.35 -24.58 -12.39
CA ASP A 527 -6.70 -24.11 -12.06
C ASP A 527 -6.84 -23.76 -10.58
N LEU A 528 -7.36 -22.57 -10.29
CA LEU A 528 -7.50 -22.04 -8.95
C LEU A 528 -9.00 -21.88 -8.63
N ALA A 529 -9.49 -22.65 -7.66
CA ALA A 529 -10.93 -22.81 -7.38
C ALA A 529 -11.40 -22.19 -6.04
N GLY A 530 -10.48 -21.95 -5.10
CA GLY A 530 -10.78 -21.51 -3.74
C GLY A 530 -10.36 -20.07 -3.41
N THR A 531 -10.32 -19.76 -2.12
CA THR A 531 -9.66 -18.54 -1.63
C THR A 531 -8.19 -18.84 -1.43
N LEU A 532 -7.32 -18.30 -2.28
CA LEU A 532 -5.92 -18.72 -2.36
C LEU A 532 -4.97 -17.54 -2.52
N THR A 533 -3.92 -17.51 -1.73
CA THR A 533 -2.75 -16.64 -1.94
C THR A 533 -1.56 -17.48 -2.39
N ILE A 534 -0.87 -17.09 -3.45
CA ILE A 534 0.43 -17.65 -3.85
C ILE A 534 1.48 -16.55 -3.72
N ASP A 535 2.41 -16.72 -2.78
CA ASP A 535 3.48 -15.76 -2.51
C ASP A 535 4.83 -16.27 -3.04
N GLY A 536 5.27 -15.68 -4.15
CA GLY A 536 6.56 -15.95 -4.78
C GLY A 536 7.76 -15.24 -4.14
N ALA A 537 7.55 -14.36 -3.16
CA ALA A 537 8.59 -13.54 -2.56
C ALA A 537 9.51 -12.85 -3.61
N SER A 538 8.91 -12.39 -4.71
CA SER A 538 9.56 -11.67 -5.83
C SER A 538 10.73 -12.40 -6.51
N SER A 539 10.85 -13.72 -6.32
CA SER A 539 12.00 -14.51 -6.80
C SER A 539 11.60 -15.84 -7.43
N VAL A 540 10.31 -16.04 -7.68
CA VAL A 540 9.76 -17.26 -8.28
C VAL A 540 9.15 -16.94 -9.63
N SER A 541 9.55 -17.70 -10.65
CA SER A 541 8.95 -17.71 -11.98
C SER A 541 8.17 -19.00 -12.20
N ILE A 542 6.93 -18.85 -12.66
CA ILE A 542 6.09 -19.96 -13.13
C ILE A 542 6.05 -19.87 -14.65
N ASP A 543 6.61 -20.89 -15.29
CA ASP A 543 6.84 -20.98 -16.72
C ASP A 543 5.87 -22.01 -17.32
N GLY A 544 4.94 -21.58 -18.17
CA GLY A 544 3.95 -22.46 -18.80
C GLY A 544 4.53 -23.43 -19.84
N GLY A 545 5.85 -23.43 -20.07
CA GLY A 545 6.54 -24.37 -20.96
C GLY A 545 6.10 -24.29 -22.44
N ALA A 546 5.34 -23.26 -22.81
CA ALA A 546 4.62 -23.14 -24.07
C ALA A 546 3.72 -24.35 -24.41
N ILE A 547 3.26 -25.08 -23.41
CA ILE A 547 2.38 -26.25 -23.58
C ILE A 547 0.90 -25.88 -23.43
N ASP A 548 0.59 -25.02 -22.47
CA ASP A 548 -0.74 -24.48 -22.19
C ASP A 548 -0.61 -23.12 -21.47
N ARG A 549 -1.72 -22.52 -21.04
CA ARG A 549 -1.74 -21.35 -20.14
C ARG A 549 -0.97 -21.62 -18.84
N VAL A 550 -0.67 -20.57 -18.06
CA VAL A 550 -0.06 -20.75 -16.73
C VAL A 550 -1.11 -20.91 -15.63
N PHE A 551 -2.06 -19.98 -15.53
CA PHE A 551 -3.12 -19.99 -14.51
C PHE A 551 -4.50 -19.77 -15.11
N GLU A 552 -5.49 -20.51 -14.60
CA GLU A 552 -6.90 -20.24 -14.81
C GLU A 552 -7.61 -20.08 -13.45
N VAL A 553 -8.27 -18.94 -13.25
CA VAL A 553 -9.02 -18.62 -12.02
C VAL A 553 -10.49 -18.86 -12.30
N LEU A 554 -11.03 -19.88 -11.65
CA LEU A 554 -12.39 -20.37 -11.89
C LEU A 554 -13.46 -19.42 -11.29
N PRO A 555 -14.71 -19.49 -11.75
CA PRO A 555 -15.81 -18.70 -11.20
C PRO A 555 -15.98 -18.90 -9.68
N GLY A 556 -16.06 -17.80 -8.93
CA GLY A 556 -16.23 -17.83 -7.46
C GLY A 556 -14.94 -17.98 -6.65
N ALA A 557 -13.78 -18.16 -7.30
CA ALA A 557 -12.48 -18.16 -6.63
C ALA A 557 -12.06 -16.72 -6.25
N HIS A 558 -11.31 -16.61 -5.14
CA HIS A 558 -10.73 -15.34 -4.65
C HIS A 558 -9.21 -15.50 -4.53
N VAL A 559 -8.49 -15.07 -5.55
CA VAL A 559 -7.07 -15.38 -5.73
C VAL A 559 -6.19 -14.14 -5.59
N THR A 560 -5.08 -14.27 -4.85
CA THR A 560 -4.02 -13.27 -4.77
C THR A 560 -2.68 -13.87 -5.20
N LEU A 561 -2.04 -13.27 -6.21
CA LEU A 561 -0.74 -13.66 -6.74
C LEU A 561 0.31 -12.58 -6.44
N LEU A 562 1.27 -12.89 -5.58
CA LEU A 562 2.24 -11.93 -5.05
C LEU A 562 3.66 -12.26 -5.52
N GLY A 563 4.37 -11.29 -6.09
CA GLY A 563 5.82 -11.43 -6.31
C GLY A 563 6.19 -12.54 -7.29
N LEU A 564 5.37 -12.80 -8.32
CA LEU A 564 5.61 -13.87 -9.29
C LEU A 564 6.09 -13.32 -10.64
N THR A 565 6.81 -14.15 -11.39
CA THR A 565 6.99 -13.96 -12.84
C THR A 565 6.22 -15.05 -13.58
N ILE A 566 5.12 -14.69 -14.22
CA ILE A 566 4.23 -15.57 -15.00
C ILE A 566 4.62 -15.47 -16.47
N ARG A 567 5.13 -16.55 -17.06
CA ARG A 567 5.69 -16.48 -18.40
C ARG A 567 5.50 -17.72 -19.26
N ASN A 568 5.70 -17.54 -20.57
CA ASN A 568 5.75 -18.59 -21.57
C ASN A 568 4.51 -19.51 -21.60
N GLY A 569 3.37 -19.08 -21.07
CA GLY A 569 2.11 -19.78 -21.27
C GLY A 569 1.57 -19.56 -22.68
N LYS A 570 0.80 -20.53 -23.18
CA LYS A 570 0.35 -20.58 -24.57
C LYS A 570 -1.06 -21.11 -24.70
N THR A 571 -1.96 -20.34 -25.31
CA THR A 571 -3.29 -20.82 -25.70
C THR A 571 -3.40 -21.02 -27.21
N ALA A 572 -4.31 -21.90 -27.66
CA ALA A 572 -4.58 -22.12 -29.07
C ALA A 572 -5.25 -20.92 -29.77
N LEU A 573 -6.03 -20.15 -29.00
CA LEU A 573 -6.74 -18.96 -29.47
C LEU A 573 -6.01 -17.69 -29.05
N ALA A 574 -5.99 -16.70 -29.95
CA ALA A 574 -5.54 -15.36 -29.62
C ALA A 574 -6.47 -14.72 -28.59
N ASN A 575 -5.93 -13.80 -27.78
CA ASN A 575 -6.66 -13.09 -26.73
C ASN A 575 -7.27 -13.97 -25.64
N ASN A 576 -6.85 -15.24 -25.49
CA ASN A 576 -7.37 -16.16 -24.50
C ASN A 576 -6.60 -16.15 -23.15
N GLY A 577 -5.67 -15.20 -23.00
CA GLY A 577 -4.87 -15.01 -21.79
C GLY A 577 -3.84 -16.13 -21.62
N GLY A 578 -2.77 -16.12 -22.40
CA GLY A 578 -1.73 -17.16 -22.33
C GLY A 578 -1.02 -17.21 -20.98
N GLY A 579 -0.91 -16.08 -20.27
CA GLY A 579 -0.43 -16.07 -18.89
C GLY A 579 -1.53 -16.46 -17.93
N VAL A 580 -2.59 -15.65 -17.86
CA VAL A 580 -3.68 -15.82 -16.91
C VAL A 580 -5.05 -15.62 -17.57
N LYS A 581 -6.01 -16.46 -17.21
CA LYS A 581 -7.43 -16.26 -17.47
C LYS A 581 -8.18 -16.21 -16.14
N THR A 582 -9.11 -15.27 -15.99
CA THR A 582 -9.94 -15.18 -14.79
C THR A 582 -11.42 -14.98 -15.11
N GLN A 583 -12.24 -15.74 -14.37
CA GLN A 583 -13.69 -15.58 -14.24
C GLN A 583 -14.11 -15.35 -12.78
N GLY A 584 -13.16 -15.40 -11.84
CA GLY A 584 -13.33 -15.09 -10.41
C GLY A 584 -12.70 -13.75 -10.02
N GLU A 585 -12.46 -13.53 -8.73
CA GLU A 585 -11.70 -12.37 -8.24
C GLU A 585 -10.20 -12.67 -8.26
N LEU A 586 -9.43 -11.81 -8.93
CA LEU A 586 -8.00 -11.97 -9.07
C LEU A 586 -7.27 -10.67 -8.72
N THR A 587 -6.36 -10.76 -7.76
CA THR A 587 -5.42 -9.70 -7.41
C THR A 587 -3.99 -10.11 -7.76
N LEU A 588 -3.30 -9.33 -8.58
CA LEU A 588 -1.85 -9.47 -8.79
C LEU A 588 -1.14 -8.28 -8.16
N ARG A 589 -0.07 -8.55 -7.41
CA ARG A 589 0.78 -7.50 -6.83
C ARG A 589 2.26 -7.81 -6.99
N ASN A 590 3.06 -6.81 -7.37
CA ASN A 590 4.50 -6.96 -7.57
C ASN A 590 4.85 -8.13 -8.51
N THR A 591 4.03 -8.34 -9.53
CA THR A 591 4.07 -9.52 -10.41
C THR A 591 4.39 -9.10 -11.84
N VAL A 592 5.13 -9.92 -12.57
CA VAL A 592 5.45 -9.71 -13.98
C VAL A 592 4.73 -10.77 -14.82
N VAL A 593 3.94 -10.35 -15.81
CA VAL A 593 3.28 -11.24 -16.79
C VAL A 593 3.93 -11.01 -18.15
N THR A 594 4.79 -11.93 -18.58
CA THR A 594 5.67 -11.72 -19.73
C THR A 594 5.75 -12.88 -20.72
N SER A 595 5.96 -12.57 -21.99
CA SER A 595 6.34 -13.55 -23.01
C SER A 595 5.30 -14.66 -23.24
N ASN A 596 4.03 -14.41 -22.94
CA ASN A 596 2.95 -15.37 -23.17
C ASN A 596 2.41 -15.28 -24.60
N GLN A 597 1.89 -16.39 -25.12
CA GLN A 597 1.25 -16.51 -26.44
C GLN A 597 -0.26 -16.72 -26.26
N GLY A 598 -1.08 -15.86 -26.88
CA GLY A 598 -2.52 -15.79 -26.62
C GLY A 598 -2.93 -14.55 -25.82
N GLY A 599 -2.03 -13.57 -25.67
CA GLY A 599 -2.17 -12.42 -24.77
C GLY A 599 -1.61 -12.69 -23.37
N GLY A 600 -1.55 -11.64 -22.54
CA GLY A 600 -1.05 -11.75 -21.17
C GLY A 600 -2.13 -12.23 -20.21
N ILE A 601 -3.16 -11.40 -20.00
CA ILE A 601 -4.25 -11.64 -19.06
C ILE A 601 -5.60 -11.51 -19.77
N ARG A 602 -6.52 -12.43 -19.51
CA ARG A 602 -7.92 -12.33 -19.92
C ARG A 602 -8.85 -12.31 -18.71
N ASN A 603 -9.77 -11.34 -18.66
CA ASN A 603 -10.82 -11.22 -17.66
C ASN A 603 -12.19 -11.26 -18.34
N GLU A 604 -13.03 -12.25 -18.02
CA GLU A 604 -14.31 -12.51 -18.74
C GLU A 604 -15.59 -12.25 -17.94
N ALA A 605 -15.51 -12.08 -16.62
CA ALA A 605 -16.66 -11.78 -15.75
C ALA A 605 -16.25 -11.34 -14.33
N GLY A 606 -14.95 -11.32 -14.02
CA GLY A 606 -14.41 -11.16 -12.68
C GLY A 606 -13.97 -9.74 -12.33
N SER A 607 -13.59 -9.55 -11.07
CA SER A 607 -12.83 -8.37 -10.64
C SER A 607 -11.35 -8.65 -10.79
N LEU A 608 -10.64 -7.84 -11.58
CA LEU A 608 -9.20 -7.92 -11.76
C LEU A 608 -8.55 -6.68 -11.14
N THR A 609 -7.72 -6.89 -10.13
CA THR A 609 -6.94 -5.82 -9.48
C THR A 609 -5.46 -6.05 -9.71
N LEU A 610 -4.79 -5.07 -10.32
CA LEU A 610 -3.35 -5.10 -10.61
C LEU A 610 -2.68 -3.93 -9.89
N SER A 611 -1.68 -4.21 -9.06
CA SER A 611 -0.91 -3.18 -8.36
C SER A 611 0.60 -3.45 -8.46
N ALA A 612 1.36 -2.52 -9.04
CA ALA A 612 2.79 -2.76 -9.32
C ALA A 612 3.01 -4.03 -10.14
N VAL A 613 2.21 -4.19 -11.19
CA VAL A 613 2.30 -5.32 -12.12
C VAL A 613 2.92 -4.83 -13.42
N ASP A 614 3.75 -5.66 -14.05
CA ASP A 614 4.26 -5.40 -15.40
C ASP A 614 3.69 -6.44 -16.37
N VAL A 615 2.88 -6.00 -17.33
CA VAL A 615 2.33 -6.85 -18.40
C VAL A 615 3.05 -6.53 -19.70
N ILE A 616 4.08 -7.32 -20.01
CA ILE A 616 5.08 -6.97 -21.01
C ILE A 616 5.33 -8.05 -22.05
N SER A 617 5.60 -7.65 -23.30
CA SER A 617 6.08 -8.57 -24.34
C SER A 617 5.21 -9.81 -24.60
N ASN A 618 3.89 -9.70 -24.38
CA ASN A 618 2.94 -10.77 -24.70
C ASN A 618 2.53 -10.70 -26.17
N THR A 619 2.27 -11.86 -26.78
CA THR A 619 2.05 -12.01 -28.23
C THR A 619 0.76 -12.79 -28.52
N ALA A 620 0.32 -12.74 -29.78
CA ALA A 620 -0.94 -13.36 -30.24
C ALA A 620 -2.16 -12.95 -29.38
N GLY A 621 -2.22 -11.67 -29.02
CA GLY A 621 -3.30 -11.07 -28.24
C GLY A 621 -2.81 -9.90 -27.39
N TYR A 622 -3.75 -9.06 -26.96
CA TYR A 622 -3.47 -7.89 -26.11
C TYR A 622 -2.75 -8.30 -24.82
N GLY A 623 -1.99 -7.36 -24.24
CA GLY A 623 -1.44 -7.53 -22.90
C GLY A 623 -2.54 -7.88 -21.90
N ILE A 624 -3.63 -7.12 -21.92
CA ILE A 624 -4.83 -7.39 -21.12
C ILE A 624 -6.08 -7.35 -22.02
N TYR A 625 -6.94 -8.36 -21.89
CA TYR A 625 -8.24 -8.43 -22.54
C TYR A 625 -9.36 -8.47 -21.49
N ASN A 626 -10.07 -7.35 -21.31
CA ASN A 626 -11.13 -7.17 -20.31
C ASN A 626 -12.50 -7.16 -21.01
N THR A 627 -13.34 -8.14 -20.70
CA THR A 627 -14.63 -8.35 -21.37
C THR A 627 -15.73 -8.86 -20.42
N GLY A 628 -16.99 -8.88 -20.89
CA GLY A 628 -18.07 -9.60 -20.21
C GLY A 628 -18.59 -8.95 -18.92
N GLN A 629 -18.73 -7.62 -18.89
CA GLN A 629 -19.13 -6.84 -17.71
C GLN A 629 -18.12 -6.86 -16.55
N ALA A 630 -16.89 -7.29 -16.84
CA ALA A 630 -15.84 -7.37 -15.85
C ALA A 630 -15.30 -5.99 -15.43
N TYR A 631 -14.67 -5.95 -14.26
CA TYR A 631 -14.07 -4.73 -13.71
C TYR A 631 -12.55 -4.88 -13.62
N LEU A 632 -11.81 -3.92 -14.17
CA LEU A 632 -10.36 -3.84 -14.08
C LEU A 632 -9.95 -2.60 -13.28
N THR A 633 -9.15 -2.78 -12.24
CA THR A 633 -8.37 -1.71 -11.60
C THR A 633 -6.89 -1.98 -11.77
N TYR A 634 -6.16 -1.03 -12.33
CA TYR A 634 -4.73 -1.16 -12.54
C TYR A 634 -3.99 0.09 -12.08
N SER A 635 -3.12 -0.06 -11.09
CA SER A 635 -2.29 1.00 -10.53
C SER A 635 -0.78 0.68 -10.54
N GLY A 636 0.03 1.68 -10.89
CA GLY A 636 1.47 1.70 -10.60
C GLY A 636 2.34 0.67 -11.31
N GLY A 637 2.15 0.41 -12.60
CA GLY A 637 2.88 -0.61 -13.36
C GLY A 637 3.01 -0.31 -14.87
N ALA A 638 3.49 -1.28 -15.65
CA ALA A 638 3.69 -1.11 -17.09
C ALA A 638 2.79 -2.03 -17.96
N LEU A 639 2.25 -1.47 -19.05
CA LEU A 639 1.75 -2.25 -20.20
C LEU A 639 2.63 -1.96 -21.40
N SER A 640 3.61 -2.83 -21.67
CA SER A 640 4.64 -2.48 -22.66
C SER A 640 4.95 -3.58 -23.67
N ASN A 641 5.22 -3.18 -24.90
CA ASN A 641 5.71 -4.07 -25.97
C ASN A 641 4.80 -5.28 -26.27
N ASN A 642 3.50 -5.19 -25.99
CA ASN A 642 2.55 -6.26 -26.33
C ASN A 642 2.11 -6.15 -27.80
N VAL A 643 1.78 -7.29 -28.41
CA VAL A 643 1.26 -7.36 -29.78
C VAL A 643 -0.27 -7.28 -29.77
N GLU A 644 -0.88 -6.75 -30.83
CA GLU A 644 -2.31 -6.35 -30.94
C GLU A 644 -2.72 -5.13 -30.09
N GLY A 645 -2.01 -4.84 -28.99
CA GLY A 645 -2.15 -3.63 -28.19
C GLY A 645 -1.88 -3.87 -26.70
N GLY A 646 -1.96 -2.81 -25.89
CA GLY A 646 -1.77 -2.90 -24.44
C GLY A 646 -2.99 -3.49 -23.74
N LEU A 647 -4.10 -2.74 -23.75
CA LEU A 647 -5.38 -3.12 -23.15
C LEU A 647 -6.51 -3.10 -24.19
N TYR A 648 -7.32 -4.15 -24.21
CA TYR A 648 -8.62 -4.16 -24.90
C TYR A 648 -9.75 -4.26 -23.87
N ASN A 649 -10.63 -3.26 -23.83
CA ASN A 649 -11.79 -3.18 -22.95
C ASN A 649 -13.07 -3.21 -23.79
N ASN A 650 -13.92 -4.22 -23.57
CA ASN A 650 -15.16 -4.38 -24.31
C ASN A 650 -16.32 -4.83 -23.41
N VAL A 651 -17.46 -4.12 -23.49
CA VAL A 651 -18.61 -4.30 -22.58
C VAL A 651 -18.18 -4.37 -21.10
N SER A 652 -17.19 -3.56 -20.70
CA SER A 652 -16.53 -3.66 -19.40
C SER A 652 -16.04 -2.29 -18.90
N ASN A 653 -15.61 -2.24 -17.64
CA ASN A 653 -15.06 -1.03 -17.03
C ASN A 653 -13.58 -1.22 -16.68
N ALA A 654 -12.76 -0.22 -16.98
CA ALA A 654 -11.37 -0.18 -16.56
C ALA A 654 -10.99 1.17 -15.94
N THR A 655 -10.32 1.13 -14.79
CA THR A 655 -9.69 2.27 -14.14
C THR A 655 -8.18 2.08 -14.14
N LEU A 656 -7.47 2.96 -14.83
CA LEU A 656 -6.02 2.93 -15.04
C LEU A 656 -5.39 4.14 -14.39
N THR A 657 -4.47 3.95 -13.45
CA THR A 657 -3.84 5.07 -12.72
C THR A 657 -2.34 4.87 -12.57
N ASN A 658 -1.56 5.92 -12.78
CA ASN A 658 -0.10 5.87 -12.62
C ASN A 658 0.55 4.74 -13.43
N LEU A 659 0.16 4.61 -14.70
CA LEU A 659 0.67 3.56 -15.59
C LEU A 659 1.63 4.10 -16.65
N ARG A 660 2.56 3.23 -17.04
CA ARG A 660 3.42 3.41 -18.22
C ARG A 660 2.97 2.47 -19.34
N ILE A 661 2.25 3.01 -20.33
CA ILE A 661 1.71 2.26 -21.48
C ILE A 661 2.57 2.55 -22.72
N VAL A 662 3.53 1.69 -23.02
CA VAL A 662 4.63 2.06 -23.93
C VAL A 662 4.94 1.01 -25.00
N GLY A 663 5.13 1.45 -26.24
CA GLY A 663 5.70 0.61 -27.30
C GLY A 663 4.84 -0.57 -27.75
N ASN A 664 3.53 -0.55 -27.49
CA ASN A 664 2.64 -1.62 -27.93
C ASN A 664 2.41 -1.57 -29.46
N GLN A 665 2.31 -2.75 -30.08
CA GLN A 665 2.00 -2.93 -31.51
C GLN A 665 0.49 -3.14 -31.67
N GLY A 666 -0.22 -2.03 -31.70
CA GLY A 666 -1.66 -1.87 -31.54
C GLY A 666 -1.91 -0.66 -30.65
N SER A 667 -3.17 -0.26 -30.49
CA SER A 667 -3.49 0.84 -29.57
C SER A 667 -3.01 0.52 -28.16
N GLY A 668 -2.41 1.51 -27.48
CA GLY A 668 -2.04 1.37 -26.07
C GLY A 668 -3.27 0.95 -25.23
N VAL A 669 -4.39 1.63 -25.45
CA VAL A 669 -5.70 1.28 -24.90
C VAL A 669 -6.75 1.30 -26.01
N ARG A 670 -7.57 0.26 -26.07
CA ARG A 670 -8.71 0.15 -26.97
C ARG A 670 -9.99 -0.05 -26.16
N ASN A 671 -10.92 0.87 -26.27
CA ASN A 671 -12.23 0.83 -25.62
C ASN A 671 -13.32 0.71 -26.69
N GLU A 672 -14.04 -0.42 -26.70
CA GLU A 672 -15.06 -0.68 -27.70
C GLU A 672 -16.37 -1.16 -27.07
N GLY A 673 -17.49 -0.57 -27.45
CA GLY A 673 -18.79 -1.15 -27.13
C GLY A 673 -19.98 -0.21 -27.28
N ASN A 674 -21.16 -0.81 -27.44
CA ASN A 674 -22.40 -0.09 -27.71
C ASN A 674 -23.25 0.17 -26.46
N THR A 675 -22.97 -0.52 -25.35
CA THR A 675 -23.76 -0.42 -24.11
C THR A 675 -22.87 -0.72 -22.90
N LEU A 676 -22.13 0.26 -22.36
CA LEU A 676 -21.36 0.19 -21.09
C LEU A 676 -19.86 -0.16 -21.21
N SER A 677 -19.12 0.44 -22.15
CA SER A 677 -17.65 0.29 -22.20
C SER A 677 -16.97 1.56 -21.72
N LYS A 678 -16.41 1.53 -20.49
CA LYS A 678 -15.85 2.72 -19.84
C LYS A 678 -14.38 2.53 -19.52
N VAL A 679 -13.57 3.51 -19.89
CA VAL A 679 -12.18 3.60 -19.48
C VAL A 679 -11.94 4.94 -18.80
N LYS A 680 -11.36 4.90 -17.59
CA LYS A 680 -10.82 6.07 -16.90
C LYS A 680 -9.31 5.93 -16.80
N ILE A 681 -8.57 6.93 -17.26
CA ILE A 681 -7.11 6.99 -17.21
C ILE A 681 -6.72 8.25 -16.43
N SER A 682 -5.87 8.11 -15.42
CA SER A 682 -5.36 9.24 -14.64
C SER A 682 -3.88 9.12 -14.32
N ALA A 683 -3.18 10.24 -14.20
CA ALA A 683 -1.76 10.29 -13.80
C ALA A 683 -0.86 9.33 -14.61
N SER A 684 -1.14 9.08 -15.89
CA SER A 684 -0.49 8.02 -16.68
C SER A 684 0.25 8.56 -17.90
N SER A 685 1.24 7.80 -18.37
CA SER A 685 1.97 8.09 -19.61
C SER A 685 1.66 7.03 -20.67
N ILE A 686 1.18 7.45 -21.84
CA ILE A 686 0.89 6.58 -22.98
C ILE A 686 1.80 6.98 -24.14
N LEU A 687 2.89 6.24 -24.33
CA LEU A 687 4.02 6.69 -25.15
C LEU A 687 4.38 5.70 -26.26
N SER A 688 4.75 6.21 -27.44
CA SER A 688 5.41 5.40 -28.49
C SER A 688 4.65 4.16 -28.95
N ASN A 689 3.33 4.11 -28.79
CA ASN A 689 2.50 3.02 -29.28
C ASN A 689 2.21 3.20 -30.78
N THR A 690 2.04 2.09 -31.49
CA THR A 690 1.86 2.10 -32.95
C THR A 690 0.57 1.38 -33.33
N ALA A 691 -0.33 2.02 -34.07
CA ALA A 691 -1.62 1.43 -34.43
C ALA A 691 -2.06 1.78 -35.86
N ALA A 692 -3.16 1.17 -36.32
CA ALA A 692 -3.85 1.66 -37.52
C ALA A 692 -4.56 2.99 -37.24
N SER A 693 -5.20 3.10 -36.07
CA SER A 693 -5.87 4.29 -35.59
C SER A 693 -5.75 4.37 -34.07
N GLY A 694 -5.64 5.57 -33.50
CA GLY A 694 -5.57 5.75 -32.06
C GLY A 694 -4.34 5.08 -31.46
N GLY A 695 -3.15 5.60 -31.76
CA GLY A 695 -1.89 5.00 -31.29
C GLY A 695 -1.87 4.81 -29.77
N ALA A 696 -2.23 5.85 -29.02
CA ALA A 696 -2.42 5.75 -27.57
C ALA A 696 -3.79 5.20 -27.20
N LEU A 697 -4.87 5.82 -27.69
CA LEU A 697 -6.24 5.47 -27.34
C LEU A 697 -7.11 5.34 -28.59
N TYR A 698 -7.84 4.22 -28.66
CA TYR A 698 -8.92 4.01 -29.63
C TYR A 698 -10.25 3.84 -28.89
N ASN A 699 -11.13 4.84 -28.94
CA ASN A 699 -12.45 4.81 -28.31
C ASN A 699 -13.55 4.73 -29.39
N GLN A 700 -14.26 3.61 -29.46
CA GLN A 700 -15.26 3.37 -30.52
C GLN A 700 -16.57 2.78 -29.99
N GLY A 701 -17.68 3.34 -30.47
CA GLY A 701 -19.04 2.85 -30.18
C GLY A 701 -19.87 3.90 -29.46
N THR A 702 -21.17 3.92 -29.71
CA THR A 702 -22.09 4.94 -29.18
C THR A 702 -22.24 4.88 -27.65
N GLY A 703 -21.90 3.74 -27.02
CA GLY A 703 -21.88 3.55 -25.57
C GLY A 703 -20.48 3.50 -24.97
N ALA A 704 -19.43 3.79 -25.76
CA ALA A 704 -18.05 3.82 -25.30
C ALA A 704 -17.73 5.20 -24.71
N THR A 705 -17.24 5.22 -23.47
CA THR A 705 -16.84 6.44 -22.76
C THR A 705 -15.39 6.37 -22.32
N ALA A 706 -14.60 7.38 -22.67
CA ALA A 706 -13.23 7.53 -22.21
C ALA A 706 -13.09 8.82 -21.39
N THR A 707 -12.44 8.73 -20.23
CA THR A 707 -12.05 9.90 -19.43
C THR A 707 -10.56 9.82 -19.18
N ILE A 708 -9.84 10.86 -19.59
CA ILE A 708 -8.41 11.00 -19.36
C ILE A 708 -8.19 12.26 -18.55
N ASP A 709 -7.48 12.13 -17.45
CA ASP A 709 -7.11 13.24 -16.58
C ASP A 709 -5.62 13.17 -16.24
N THR A 710 -4.97 14.33 -16.04
CA THR A 710 -3.59 14.40 -15.53
C THR A 710 -2.59 13.47 -16.22
N SER A 711 -2.74 13.24 -17.53
CA SER A 711 -1.99 12.20 -18.27
C SER A 711 -1.29 12.74 -19.51
N ARG A 712 -0.17 12.12 -19.89
CA ARG A 712 0.60 12.48 -21.08
C ARG A 712 0.44 11.43 -22.18
N ILE A 713 0.07 11.87 -23.38
CA ILE A 713 -0.08 11.05 -24.58
C ILE A 713 0.93 11.56 -25.60
N ALA A 714 2.04 10.83 -25.78
CA ALA A 714 3.12 11.33 -26.62
C ALA A 714 3.83 10.32 -27.50
N TYR A 715 4.37 10.80 -28.62
CA TYR A 715 5.18 9.99 -29.55
C TYR A 715 4.44 8.79 -30.17
N ASN A 716 3.12 8.73 -30.06
CA ASN A 716 2.34 7.63 -30.62
C ASN A 716 2.14 7.85 -32.13
N THR A 717 2.09 6.75 -32.87
CA THR A 717 1.97 6.77 -34.33
C THR A 717 0.77 5.94 -34.78
N ALA A 718 -0.08 6.52 -35.62
CA ALA A 718 -1.16 5.80 -36.28
C ALA A 718 -1.02 5.91 -37.80
N THR A 719 -1.22 4.82 -38.54
CA THR A 719 -1.09 4.87 -40.01
C THR A 719 -2.25 5.59 -40.71
N ASN A 720 -3.44 5.64 -40.10
CA ASN A 720 -4.63 6.23 -40.71
C ASN A 720 -5.15 7.48 -39.97
N ALA A 721 -5.37 7.40 -38.67
CA ALA A 721 -6.25 8.35 -37.98
C ALA A 721 -5.93 8.44 -36.48
N GLY A 722 -5.88 9.64 -35.92
CA GLY A 722 -5.72 9.84 -34.48
C GLY A 722 -4.38 9.32 -33.97
N GLY A 723 -3.27 10.02 -34.24
CA GLY A 723 -1.92 9.55 -33.88
C GLY A 723 -1.81 9.25 -32.39
N GLY A 724 -2.29 10.17 -31.56
CA GLY A 724 -2.54 9.93 -30.15
C GLY A 724 -3.88 9.24 -29.94
N ILE A 725 -4.97 9.96 -30.23
CA ILE A 725 -6.33 9.55 -29.88
C ILE A 725 -7.20 9.46 -31.12
N PHE A 726 -7.91 8.33 -31.27
CA PHE A 726 -9.07 8.22 -32.14
C PHE A 726 -10.34 8.09 -31.27
N ASN A 727 -11.30 8.98 -31.48
CA ASN A 727 -12.56 8.98 -30.75
C ASN A 727 -13.78 8.95 -31.68
N ASN A 728 -14.68 7.99 -31.47
CA ASN A 728 -16.01 7.92 -32.05
C ASN A 728 -17.10 7.64 -30.98
N GLY A 729 -16.75 7.78 -29.71
CA GLY A 729 -17.64 7.67 -28.56
C GLY A 729 -17.67 8.98 -27.76
N THR A 730 -18.08 8.93 -26.50
CA THR A 730 -17.99 10.11 -25.61
C THR A 730 -16.60 10.17 -24.99
N MET A 731 -15.96 11.34 -24.99
CA MET A 731 -14.63 11.50 -24.44
C MET A 731 -14.47 12.81 -23.66
N THR A 732 -13.79 12.71 -22.52
CA THR A 732 -13.30 13.87 -21.75
C THR A 732 -11.80 13.77 -21.58
N LEU A 733 -11.08 14.85 -21.91
CA LEU A 733 -9.66 15.04 -21.66
C LEU A 733 -9.48 16.29 -20.79
N ALA A 734 -8.93 16.11 -19.59
CA ALA A 734 -8.73 17.17 -18.63
C ALA A 734 -7.29 17.20 -18.13
N SER A 735 -6.74 18.39 -17.86
CA SER A 735 -5.45 18.55 -17.18
C SER A 735 -4.30 17.73 -17.80
N SER A 736 -4.34 17.52 -19.11
CA SER A 736 -3.52 16.52 -19.80
C SER A 736 -2.77 17.11 -21.00
N THR A 737 -1.74 16.40 -21.46
CA THR A 737 -0.93 16.79 -22.62
C THR A 737 -0.99 15.75 -23.71
N VAL A 738 -1.30 16.19 -24.94
CA VAL A 738 -1.23 15.37 -26.16
C VAL A 738 -0.14 15.97 -27.04
N ASP A 739 1.03 15.34 -27.10
CA ASP A 739 2.19 15.90 -27.79
C ASP A 739 2.96 14.95 -28.72
N GLN A 740 3.55 15.48 -29.79
CA GLN A 740 4.48 14.72 -30.65
C GLN A 740 3.89 13.45 -31.27
N ASN A 741 2.56 13.36 -31.43
CA ASN A 741 1.90 12.22 -32.05
C ASN A 741 1.78 12.41 -33.56
N GLN A 742 1.74 11.30 -34.31
CA GLN A 742 1.79 11.31 -35.77
C GLN A 742 0.68 10.45 -36.39
N ALA A 743 -0.02 10.98 -37.39
CA ALA A 743 -0.99 10.22 -38.19
C ALA A 743 -1.16 10.75 -39.62
N ARG A 744 -2.01 10.09 -40.42
CA ARG A 744 -2.48 10.67 -41.68
C ARG A 744 -3.47 11.81 -41.42
N ALA A 745 -4.54 11.57 -40.67
CA ALA A 745 -5.45 12.62 -40.18
C ALA A 745 -5.46 12.64 -38.65
N GLY A 746 -5.65 13.82 -38.05
CA GLY A 746 -5.71 13.96 -36.59
C GLY A 746 -4.41 13.55 -35.91
N GLY A 747 -3.32 14.29 -36.14
CA GLY A 747 -1.99 13.94 -35.60
C GLY A 747 -2.03 13.69 -34.09
N GLY A 748 -2.64 14.61 -33.35
CA GLY A 748 -2.94 14.45 -31.93
C GLY A 748 -4.23 13.67 -31.71
N ILE A 749 -5.34 14.26 -32.16
CA ILE A 749 -6.70 13.77 -31.91
C ILE A 749 -7.49 13.74 -33.22
N GLU A 750 -8.17 12.62 -33.49
CA GLU A 750 -9.25 12.54 -34.47
C GLU A 750 -10.57 12.25 -33.75
N HIS A 751 -11.58 13.10 -33.97
CA HIS A 751 -12.90 13.00 -33.35
C HIS A 751 -13.99 12.86 -34.42
N PHE A 752 -14.60 11.68 -34.50
CA PHE A 752 -15.60 11.34 -35.51
C PHE A 752 -17.04 11.48 -34.99
N GLY A 753 -17.29 11.16 -33.72
CA GLY A 753 -18.65 11.04 -33.18
C GLY A 753 -18.70 10.98 -31.66
N GLY A 754 -19.89 11.20 -31.09
CA GLY A 754 -20.07 11.47 -29.65
C GLY A 754 -19.64 12.89 -29.27
N MET A 755 -19.66 13.21 -27.98
CA MET A 755 -19.18 14.50 -27.46
C MET A 755 -17.72 14.40 -27.03
N LEU A 756 -16.87 15.28 -27.56
CA LEU A 756 -15.50 15.49 -27.07
C LEU A 756 -15.46 16.73 -26.17
N THR A 757 -14.92 16.61 -24.97
CA THR A 757 -14.71 17.74 -24.06
C THR A 757 -13.24 17.82 -23.67
N LEU A 758 -12.60 18.94 -24.03
CA LEU A 758 -11.22 19.27 -23.69
C LEU A 758 -11.20 20.42 -22.68
N THR A 759 -10.56 20.22 -21.54
CA THR A 759 -10.47 21.25 -20.48
C THR A 759 -9.06 21.32 -19.92
N ASN A 760 -8.51 22.53 -19.70
CA ASN A 760 -7.19 22.72 -19.07
C ASN A 760 -6.11 21.81 -19.65
N SER A 761 -6.06 21.66 -20.97
CA SER A 761 -5.20 20.66 -21.61
C SER A 761 -4.33 21.30 -22.68
N THR A 762 -3.16 20.73 -22.92
CA THR A 762 -2.20 21.18 -23.93
C THR A 762 -2.16 20.17 -25.07
N VAL A 763 -2.40 20.62 -26.30
CA VAL A 763 -2.28 19.82 -27.52
C VAL A 763 -1.17 20.44 -28.36
N SER A 764 0.02 19.83 -28.38
CA SER A 764 1.19 20.47 -28.95
C SER A 764 2.05 19.59 -29.85
N SER A 765 2.66 20.17 -30.88
CA SER A 765 3.71 19.49 -31.67
C SER A 765 3.26 18.20 -32.34
N ASN A 766 1.96 17.99 -32.55
CA ASN A 766 1.46 16.81 -33.25
C ASN A 766 1.51 17.03 -34.78
N GLN A 767 1.62 15.95 -35.54
CA GLN A 767 1.79 16.00 -36.99
C GLN A 767 0.79 15.12 -37.75
N ALA A 768 0.13 15.72 -38.74
CA ALA A 768 -0.72 15.03 -39.70
C ALA A 768 -0.13 15.13 -41.12
N SER A 769 -0.10 14.02 -41.87
CA SER A 769 0.30 14.05 -43.28
C SER A 769 -0.82 14.47 -44.24
N ASP A 770 -2.05 14.63 -43.74
CA ASP A 770 -3.20 15.19 -44.44
C ASP A 770 -3.73 16.40 -43.67
N ASN A 771 -4.78 16.27 -42.84
CA ASN A 771 -5.42 17.40 -42.16
C ASN A 771 -5.47 17.22 -40.63
N GLY A 772 -5.57 18.33 -39.89
CA GLY A 772 -5.79 18.32 -38.45
C GLY A 772 -4.57 17.85 -37.67
N GLY A 773 -3.51 18.66 -37.60
CA GLY A 773 -2.30 18.27 -36.87
C GLY A 773 -2.57 18.06 -35.38
N GLY A 774 -3.24 19.01 -34.72
CA GLY A 774 -3.66 18.90 -33.32
C GLY A 774 -4.99 18.15 -33.18
N LEU A 775 -6.04 18.68 -33.78
CA LEU A 775 -7.40 18.12 -33.76
C LEU A 775 -8.00 18.07 -35.17
N TYR A 776 -8.42 16.89 -35.61
CA TYR A 776 -9.35 16.71 -36.72
C TYR A 776 -10.75 16.43 -36.16
N ASN A 777 -11.72 17.31 -36.41
CA ASN A 777 -13.03 17.29 -35.80
C ASN A 777 -14.17 17.09 -36.81
N GLN A 778 -14.94 16.01 -36.65
CA GLN A 778 -16.17 15.70 -37.39
C GLN A 778 -17.41 15.65 -36.50
N GLY A 779 -17.25 15.39 -35.20
CA GLY A 779 -18.34 15.40 -34.21
C GLY A 779 -18.46 16.70 -33.40
N ASP A 780 -19.39 16.74 -32.45
CA ASP A 780 -19.52 17.88 -31.54
C ASP A 780 -18.40 17.88 -30.50
N ALA A 781 -17.78 19.04 -30.30
CA ALA A 781 -16.62 19.20 -29.42
C ALA A 781 -16.63 20.53 -28.66
N THR A 782 -16.07 20.53 -27.46
CA THR A 782 -15.81 21.73 -26.66
C THR A 782 -14.34 21.78 -26.23
N ALA A 783 -13.73 22.96 -26.34
CA ALA A 783 -12.38 23.24 -25.86
C ALA A 783 -12.42 24.48 -24.95
N THR A 784 -12.11 24.28 -23.67
CA THR A 784 -12.18 25.33 -22.64
C THR A 784 -10.88 25.42 -21.85
N HIS A 785 -10.19 26.58 -21.88
CA HIS A 785 -8.84 26.73 -21.33
C HIS A 785 -7.85 25.70 -21.91
N VAL A 786 -7.89 25.52 -23.23
CA VAL A 786 -6.99 24.60 -23.96
C VAL A 786 -5.93 25.40 -24.70
N THR A 787 -4.72 24.87 -24.79
CA THR A 787 -3.66 25.45 -25.63
C THR A 787 -3.36 24.50 -26.79
N PHE A 788 -3.71 24.91 -28.00
CA PHE A 788 -3.24 24.27 -29.24
C PHE A 788 -2.02 25.03 -29.76
N HIS A 789 -0.87 24.37 -29.82
CA HIS A 789 0.38 25.03 -30.23
C HIS A 789 1.32 24.14 -31.05
N LEU A 790 2.03 24.70 -32.02
CA LEU A 790 3.07 24.00 -32.80
C LEU A 790 2.60 22.71 -33.50
N ASN A 791 1.31 22.50 -33.68
CA ASN A 791 0.82 21.34 -34.43
C ASN A 791 0.90 21.61 -35.93
N SER A 792 1.16 20.57 -36.72
CA SER A 792 1.42 20.69 -38.16
C SER A 792 0.57 19.73 -38.97
N ALA A 793 0.05 20.21 -40.10
CA ALA A 793 -0.62 19.41 -41.11
C ALA A 793 -0.03 19.73 -42.49
N ALA A 794 0.14 18.72 -43.35
CA ALA A 794 0.60 18.95 -44.72
C ALA A 794 -0.50 19.55 -45.62
N GLY A 795 -1.76 19.21 -45.35
CA GLY A 795 -2.97 19.84 -45.87
C GLY A 795 -3.37 21.04 -45.00
N ASP A 796 -4.61 21.01 -44.49
CA ASP A 796 -5.24 22.13 -43.80
C ASP A 796 -5.43 21.87 -42.28
N GLY A 797 -5.47 22.95 -41.51
CA GLY A 797 -5.73 22.93 -40.07
C GLY A 797 -4.58 22.28 -39.28
N GLY A 798 -3.44 22.96 -39.22
CA GLY A 798 -2.29 22.55 -38.42
C GLY A 798 -2.64 22.34 -36.95
N ASP A 799 -3.30 23.31 -36.31
CA ASP A 799 -3.84 23.12 -34.96
C ASP A 799 -5.20 22.43 -35.00
N ILE A 800 -6.16 22.98 -35.74
CA ILE A 800 -7.55 22.51 -35.77
C ILE A 800 -8.07 22.43 -37.21
N PHE A 801 -8.48 21.24 -37.62
CA PHE A 801 -9.30 21.04 -38.81
C PHE A 801 -10.71 20.66 -38.38
N ASN A 802 -11.70 21.52 -38.69
CA ASN A 802 -13.11 21.25 -38.40
C ASN A 802 -13.85 20.92 -39.70
N ASP A 803 -14.30 19.67 -39.83
CA ASP A 803 -14.91 19.15 -41.05
C ASP A 803 -16.43 19.35 -41.07
N GLU A 804 -17.19 18.67 -40.21
CA GLU A 804 -18.67 18.71 -40.19
C GLU A 804 -19.27 19.14 -38.82
N GLY A 805 -18.55 18.93 -37.72
CA GLY A 805 -19.06 19.09 -36.36
C GLY A 805 -19.16 20.53 -35.85
N GLN A 806 -19.84 20.70 -34.71
CA GLN A 806 -19.85 21.95 -33.95
C GLN A 806 -18.71 21.95 -32.94
N LEU A 807 -17.70 22.80 -33.15
CA LEU A 807 -16.61 23.01 -32.21
C LEU A 807 -16.81 24.35 -31.48
N THR A 808 -16.97 24.32 -30.16
CA THR A 808 -16.96 25.55 -29.34
C THR A 808 -15.61 25.73 -28.67
N VAL A 809 -14.94 26.84 -28.95
CA VAL A 809 -13.65 27.23 -28.35
C VAL A 809 -13.88 28.38 -27.38
N THR A 810 -13.49 28.21 -26.12
CA THR A 810 -13.73 29.18 -25.04
C THR A 810 -12.46 29.39 -24.23
N SER A 811 -12.09 30.65 -23.95
CA SER A 811 -10.96 30.96 -23.06
C SER A 811 -9.64 30.24 -23.42
N SER A 812 -9.42 29.93 -24.70
CA SER A 812 -8.35 29.03 -25.17
C SER A 812 -7.34 29.73 -26.08
N ILE A 813 -6.17 29.12 -26.27
CA ILE A 813 -5.12 29.59 -27.19
C ILE A 813 -5.04 28.66 -28.40
N VAL A 814 -5.01 29.22 -29.61
CA VAL A 814 -4.72 28.49 -30.86
C VAL A 814 -3.64 29.24 -31.62
N ALA A 815 -2.41 28.71 -31.65
CA ALA A 815 -1.27 29.49 -32.11
C ALA A 815 -0.12 28.68 -32.72
N GLY A 816 0.64 29.33 -33.61
CA GLY A 816 1.97 28.87 -33.97
C GLY A 816 2.03 27.59 -34.79
N ALA A 817 0.96 27.22 -35.52
CA ALA A 817 0.99 26.11 -36.46
C ALA A 817 2.08 26.32 -37.54
N PRO A 818 3.10 25.43 -37.66
CA PRO A 818 4.17 25.60 -38.64
C PRO A 818 3.70 25.42 -40.10
N SER A 819 2.66 24.62 -40.32
CA SER A 819 2.03 24.37 -41.63
C SER A 819 0.54 24.06 -41.46
N GLY A 820 -0.25 24.23 -42.54
CA GLY A 820 -1.71 24.05 -42.53
C GLY A 820 -2.52 25.18 -41.88
N GLY A 821 -1.86 26.16 -41.25
CA GLY A 821 -2.50 27.28 -40.54
C GLY A 821 -3.13 26.86 -39.21
N ASN A 822 -3.55 27.83 -38.38
CA ASN A 822 -4.10 27.53 -37.06
C ASN A 822 -5.39 26.71 -37.18
N CYS A 823 -6.45 27.32 -37.72
CA CYS A 823 -7.69 26.61 -38.03
C CYS A 823 -8.00 26.53 -39.54
N PHE A 824 -8.70 25.46 -39.93
CA PHE A 824 -9.48 25.38 -41.17
C PHE A 824 -10.87 24.82 -40.85
N ASN A 825 -11.91 25.39 -41.47
CA ASN A 825 -13.29 24.95 -41.29
C ASN A 825 -13.92 24.65 -42.66
N SER A 826 -14.19 23.37 -42.92
CA SER A 826 -14.70 22.85 -44.20
C SER A 826 -16.22 23.06 -44.33
N ALA A 827 -17.03 22.22 -43.68
CA ALA A 827 -18.49 22.22 -43.73
C ALA A 827 -19.16 22.42 -42.36
N GLY A 828 -18.40 22.35 -41.25
CA GLY A 828 -18.88 22.51 -39.88
C GLY A 828 -18.90 23.96 -39.41
N LEU A 829 -18.91 24.15 -38.08
CA LEU A 829 -18.84 25.48 -37.45
C LEU A 829 -17.85 25.50 -36.29
N ILE A 830 -16.97 26.51 -36.28
CA ILE A 830 -16.18 26.89 -35.11
C ILE A 830 -16.87 28.08 -34.44
N HIS A 831 -17.38 27.88 -33.23
CA HIS A 831 -18.03 28.89 -32.42
C HIS A 831 -17.10 29.40 -31.32
N SER A 832 -17.04 30.72 -31.15
CA SER A 832 -16.28 31.33 -30.04
C SER A 832 -17.18 31.57 -28.82
N GLY A 833 -16.84 30.94 -27.70
CA GLY A 833 -17.35 31.27 -26.36
C GLY A 833 -16.72 32.52 -25.73
N GLY A 834 -15.83 33.21 -26.45
CA GLY A 834 -15.15 34.42 -26.01
C GLY A 834 -13.84 34.19 -25.26
N TYR A 835 -13.05 35.26 -25.16
CA TYR A 835 -11.74 35.32 -24.49
C TYR A 835 -10.69 34.33 -25.01
N ASN A 836 -10.79 33.97 -26.29
CA ASN A 836 -9.78 33.16 -26.96
C ASN A 836 -8.64 34.04 -27.48
N LEU A 837 -7.46 33.44 -27.68
CA LEU A 837 -6.33 34.10 -28.30
C LEU A 837 -5.83 33.27 -29.49
N GLU A 838 -5.77 33.91 -30.65
CA GLU A 838 -5.31 33.31 -31.89
C GLU A 838 -4.10 34.08 -32.45
N SER A 839 -3.02 33.38 -32.79
CA SER A 839 -1.84 34.01 -33.41
C SER A 839 -2.04 34.46 -34.85
N ALA A 840 -3.12 34.00 -35.48
CA ALA A 840 -3.57 34.37 -36.82
C ALA A 840 -5.06 34.77 -36.77
N ASN A 841 -5.77 34.70 -37.89
CA ASN A 841 -7.21 34.95 -37.96
C ASN A 841 -7.91 33.93 -38.89
N THR A 842 -7.43 32.69 -38.88
CA THR A 842 -8.00 31.60 -39.67
C THR A 842 -9.13 30.87 -38.93
N CYS A 843 -9.18 30.93 -37.59
CA CYS A 843 -10.30 30.42 -36.79
C CYS A 843 -11.53 31.35 -36.81
N LYS A 844 -11.35 32.62 -37.20
CA LYS A 844 -12.41 33.65 -37.32
C LYS A 844 -13.18 33.88 -36.01
N LEU A 845 -12.48 33.82 -34.88
CA LEU A 845 -13.04 34.07 -33.56
C LEU A 845 -13.32 35.58 -33.41
N ALA A 846 -14.56 35.94 -33.12
CA ALA A 846 -15.01 37.34 -33.15
C ALA A 846 -16.03 37.68 -32.05
N THR A 847 -15.99 36.98 -30.93
CA THR A 847 -16.83 37.24 -29.76
C THR A 847 -16.09 38.15 -28.76
N THR A 848 -16.81 38.70 -27.78
CA THR A 848 -16.26 39.50 -26.68
C THR A 848 -15.02 38.84 -26.05
N GLY A 849 -13.96 39.61 -25.91
CA GLY A 849 -12.72 39.17 -25.24
C GLY A 849 -11.72 38.50 -26.17
N ASP A 850 -12.14 38.04 -27.36
CA ASP A 850 -11.23 37.38 -28.31
C ASP A 850 -10.14 38.34 -28.81
N ILE A 851 -8.95 37.78 -29.04
CA ILE A 851 -7.81 38.45 -29.65
C ILE A 851 -7.34 37.61 -30.85
N THR A 852 -7.24 38.21 -32.03
CA THR A 852 -6.74 37.56 -33.24
C THR A 852 -5.50 38.26 -33.78
N ASN A 853 -4.75 37.59 -34.66
CA ASN A 853 -3.48 38.04 -35.24
C ASN A 853 -2.45 38.49 -34.19
N THR A 854 -2.40 37.82 -33.04
CA THR A 854 -1.56 38.23 -31.92
C THR A 854 -0.80 37.04 -31.34
N ASP A 855 0.53 37.13 -31.30
CA ASP A 855 1.36 36.09 -30.69
C ASP A 855 1.08 35.99 -29.18
N PRO A 856 0.69 34.80 -28.66
CA PRO A 856 0.49 34.59 -27.21
C PRO A 856 1.78 34.68 -26.38
N LEU A 857 2.97 34.73 -26.97
CA LEU A 857 4.25 34.73 -26.27
C LEU A 857 4.41 33.51 -25.36
N LEU A 858 4.22 32.32 -25.93
CA LEU A 858 4.38 31.04 -25.22
C LEU A 858 5.86 30.67 -25.05
N GLY A 859 6.19 30.06 -23.90
CA GLY A 859 7.43 29.32 -23.66
C GLY A 859 7.46 27.98 -24.42
N VAL A 860 8.58 27.27 -24.35
CA VAL A 860 8.68 25.91 -24.92
C VAL A 860 7.78 24.93 -24.16
N LEU A 861 7.41 23.81 -24.79
CA LEU A 861 6.70 22.74 -24.09
C LEU A 861 7.69 22.06 -23.14
N GLN A 862 7.44 22.16 -21.85
CA GLN A 862 8.31 21.60 -20.81
C GLN A 862 7.50 21.36 -19.54
N ASP A 863 8.11 20.72 -18.56
CA ASP A 863 7.53 20.69 -17.22
C ASP A 863 7.61 22.06 -16.56
N ASN A 864 6.45 22.65 -16.26
CA ASN A 864 6.33 23.92 -15.54
C ASN A 864 5.70 23.73 -14.16
N SER A 865 6.07 22.65 -13.48
CA SER A 865 5.61 22.25 -12.14
C SER A 865 4.15 21.77 -12.11
N GLY A 866 3.76 20.97 -13.11
CA GLY A 866 2.43 20.33 -13.17
C GLY A 866 2.53 18.82 -13.40
N PRO A 867 1.40 18.09 -13.38
CA PRO A 867 1.42 16.64 -13.60
C PRO A 867 1.75 16.26 -15.05
N THR A 868 1.69 17.22 -15.98
CA THR A 868 1.99 17.05 -17.40
C THR A 868 2.63 18.32 -17.99
N PRO A 869 3.45 18.22 -19.06
CA PRO A 869 4.12 19.38 -19.66
C PRO A 869 3.14 20.44 -20.20
N THR A 870 3.48 21.72 -20.06
CA THR A 870 2.65 22.85 -20.51
C THR A 870 3.49 23.89 -21.28
N HIS A 871 2.84 24.84 -21.92
CA HIS A 871 3.47 26.07 -22.40
C HIS A 871 3.25 27.19 -21.38
N ALA A 872 4.31 27.61 -20.69
CA ALA A 872 4.24 28.76 -19.81
C ALA A 872 3.98 30.05 -20.59
N LEU A 873 3.25 31.00 -20.01
CA LEU A 873 3.09 32.34 -20.57
C LEU A 873 4.33 33.19 -20.23
N ARG A 874 4.99 33.78 -21.23
CA ARG A 874 6.13 34.68 -21.02
C ARG A 874 5.67 36.03 -20.46
N LEU A 875 6.63 36.81 -19.96
CA LEU A 875 6.39 38.19 -19.52
C LEU A 875 5.73 39.00 -20.65
N ASP A 876 4.73 39.81 -20.28
CA ASP A 876 3.89 40.60 -21.20
C ASP A 876 3.01 39.79 -22.18
N SER A 877 2.80 38.50 -21.92
CA SER A 877 1.88 37.70 -22.73
C SER A 877 0.48 38.33 -22.76
N PRO A 878 -0.11 38.52 -23.95
CA PRO A 878 -1.47 39.04 -24.10
C PRO A 878 -2.56 38.08 -23.61
N ALA A 879 -2.20 36.87 -23.20
CA ALA A 879 -3.10 35.90 -22.57
C ALA A 879 -3.29 36.14 -21.06
N VAL A 880 -2.40 36.92 -20.42
CA VAL A 880 -2.38 37.11 -18.96
C VAL A 880 -3.54 38.01 -18.50
N ASP A 881 -4.20 37.61 -17.41
CA ASP A 881 -5.35 38.24 -16.76
C ASP A 881 -6.51 38.56 -17.73
N ARG A 882 -6.60 37.80 -18.83
CA ARG A 882 -7.45 38.16 -19.95
C ARG A 882 -8.94 37.93 -19.66
N ILE A 883 -9.25 36.93 -18.85
CA ILE A 883 -10.61 36.48 -18.57
C ILE A 883 -11.06 37.08 -17.22
N PRO A 884 -12.07 37.96 -17.20
CA PRO A 884 -12.56 38.52 -15.96
C PRO A 884 -13.10 37.43 -15.01
N LYS A 885 -12.94 37.65 -13.71
CA LYS A 885 -13.47 36.75 -12.65
C LYS A 885 -14.94 36.41 -12.88
N ASN A 886 -15.31 35.15 -12.65
CA ASN A 886 -16.66 34.61 -12.86
C ASN A 886 -17.15 34.57 -14.33
N THR A 887 -16.29 34.88 -15.30
CA THR A 887 -16.61 34.75 -16.73
C THR A 887 -16.10 33.41 -17.26
N ASN A 888 -16.89 32.70 -18.07
CA ASN A 888 -16.53 31.41 -18.68
C ASN A 888 -15.99 30.37 -17.66
N GLY A 889 -16.51 30.39 -16.43
CA GLY A 889 -16.12 29.48 -15.36
C GLY A 889 -14.87 29.86 -14.56
N CYS A 890 -14.17 30.94 -14.94
CA CYS A 890 -12.96 31.44 -14.28
C CYS A 890 -13.15 31.62 -12.75
N GLY A 891 -12.41 30.84 -11.96
CA GLY A 891 -12.39 30.89 -10.50
C GLY A 891 -13.62 30.33 -9.79
N VAL A 892 -14.56 29.73 -10.52
CA VAL A 892 -15.79 29.16 -9.95
C VAL A 892 -15.99 27.71 -10.35
N GLN A 893 -16.06 27.44 -11.66
CA GLN A 893 -16.21 26.08 -12.19
C GLN A 893 -14.85 25.49 -12.59
N ILE A 894 -13.93 26.36 -13.01
CA ILE A 894 -12.54 26.03 -13.33
C ILE A 894 -11.68 26.81 -12.34
N THR A 895 -11.29 26.13 -11.26
CA THR A 895 -10.62 26.72 -10.10
C THR A 895 -9.11 26.56 -10.13
N VAL A 896 -8.59 25.74 -11.05
CA VAL A 896 -7.16 25.51 -11.25
C VAL A 896 -6.82 25.44 -12.74
N ASP A 897 -5.56 25.65 -13.10
CA ASP A 897 -5.00 25.39 -14.43
C ASP A 897 -4.58 23.91 -14.59
N GLN A 898 -3.97 23.55 -15.73
CA GLN A 898 -3.51 22.18 -16.01
C GLN A 898 -2.57 21.63 -14.92
N ARG A 899 -1.83 22.50 -14.26
CA ARG A 899 -0.81 22.16 -13.26
C ARG A 899 -1.38 22.04 -11.85
N GLY A 900 -2.64 22.44 -11.65
CA GLY A 900 -3.24 22.59 -10.33
C GLY A 900 -3.03 23.97 -9.71
N VAL A 901 -2.48 24.95 -10.45
CA VAL A 901 -2.32 26.32 -9.95
C VAL A 901 -3.68 27.01 -9.91
N THR A 902 -4.01 27.63 -8.78
CA THR A 902 -5.31 28.28 -8.55
C THR A 902 -5.59 29.36 -9.59
N ARG A 903 -6.84 29.39 -10.08
CA ARG A 903 -7.34 30.42 -10.98
C ARG A 903 -8.35 31.33 -10.26
N PRO A 904 -8.25 32.66 -10.42
CA PRO A 904 -7.13 33.41 -10.96
C PRO A 904 -6.02 33.65 -9.92
N THR A 905 -4.77 33.77 -10.34
CA THR A 905 -3.68 34.29 -9.48
C THR A 905 -3.55 35.82 -9.53
N GLY A 906 -4.10 36.47 -10.56
CA GLY A 906 -4.11 37.93 -10.72
C GLY A 906 -5.51 38.58 -10.71
N ASP A 907 -5.67 39.56 -11.60
CA ASP A 907 -6.91 40.32 -11.79
C ASP A 907 -7.97 39.51 -12.57
N GLY A 908 -7.55 38.50 -13.34
CA GLY A 908 -8.39 37.60 -14.12
C GLY A 908 -7.72 36.24 -14.32
N CYS A 909 -8.42 35.30 -14.96
CA CYS A 909 -7.77 34.05 -15.39
C CYS A 909 -7.08 34.28 -16.73
N ASP A 910 -6.08 33.46 -17.01
CA ASP A 910 -5.37 33.49 -18.27
C ASP A 910 -6.04 32.62 -19.34
N SER A 911 -5.97 33.07 -20.59
CA SER A 911 -6.40 32.24 -21.73
C SER A 911 -5.45 31.04 -21.91
N GLY A 912 -6.01 29.87 -22.22
CA GLY A 912 -5.24 28.64 -22.45
C GLY A 912 -5.05 27.80 -21.17
N ALA A 913 -4.22 26.76 -21.26
CA ALA A 913 -4.09 25.72 -20.23
C ALA A 913 -3.26 26.12 -18.99
N TYR A 914 -2.56 27.27 -19.05
CA TYR A 914 -1.61 27.72 -18.04
C TYR A 914 -2.07 29.02 -17.37
N GLU A 915 -1.85 29.15 -16.06
CA GLU A 915 -2.06 30.38 -15.28
C GLU A 915 -0.70 30.97 -14.81
N ALA A 916 -0.40 32.19 -15.22
CA ALA A 916 0.81 32.92 -14.90
C ALA A 916 0.83 33.40 -13.46
N THR A 917 1.90 33.01 -12.77
CA THR A 917 2.22 33.46 -11.41
C THR A 917 3.26 34.57 -11.48
N ALA A 918 3.11 35.60 -10.65
CA ALA A 918 4.01 36.75 -10.65
C ALA A 918 5.47 36.32 -10.33
N GLY A 919 6.40 36.53 -11.27
CA GLY A 919 7.85 36.43 -11.05
C GLY A 919 8.58 35.18 -11.58
N LEU A 920 7.95 34.29 -12.36
CA LEU A 920 8.54 33.01 -12.79
C LEU A 920 8.84 32.88 -14.30
N GLY A 921 8.82 33.97 -15.08
CA GLY A 921 8.82 33.90 -16.55
C GLY A 921 10.16 33.58 -17.28
N ASP A 922 11.32 33.60 -16.61
CA ASP A 922 12.66 33.46 -17.22
C ASP A 922 13.57 32.48 -16.43
N LEU A 923 13.06 31.28 -16.11
CA LEU A 923 13.88 30.24 -15.47
C LEU A 923 14.61 29.38 -16.51
N THR A 924 15.92 29.21 -16.34
CA THR A 924 16.73 28.18 -17.00
C THR A 924 16.76 26.95 -16.09
N PRO A 925 16.15 25.82 -16.46
CA PRO A 925 16.19 24.61 -15.65
C PRO A 925 17.61 24.08 -15.46
N ILE A 926 17.86 23.37 -14.35
CA ILE A 926 19.22 22.93 -13.98
C ILE A 926 19.78 21.93 -14.99
N TYR A 927 18.97 21.01 -15.52
CA TYR A 927 19.40 20.09 -16.58
C TYR A 927 19.85 20.78 -17.87
N VAL A 928 19.33 21.99 -18.18
CA VAL A 928 19.81 22.80 -19.31
C VAL A 928 21.15 23.49 -18.99
N ILE A 929 21.36 23.83 -17.72
CA ILE A 929 22.65 24.36 -17.24
C ILE A 929 23.70 23.27 -17.29
N GLN A 930 23.38 22.04 -16.86
CA GLN A 930 24.28 20.90 -16.90
C GLN A 930 24.55 20.41 -18.33
N GLY A 931 23.50 20.01 -19.06
CA GLY A 931 23.62 19.41 -20.39
C GLY A 931 24.16 17.97 -20.36
N ALA A 932 24.12 17.30 -21.52
CA ALA A 932 24.61 15.93 -21.70
C ALA A 932 26.05 15.93 -22.23
N GLY A 933 27.00 16.29 -21.37
CA GLY A 933 28.42 16.34 -21.70
C GLY A 933 29.27 16.77 -20.50
N HIS A 934 30.59 16.59 -20.58
CA HIS A 934 31.56 16.93 -19.52
C HIS A 934 31.80 18.43 -19.30
N THR A 935 31.03 19.28 -19.97
CA THR A 935 31.13 20.74 -19.84
C THR A 935 29.78 21.36 -20.16
N SER A 936 29.37 22.29 -19.31
CA SER A 936 28.10 22.99 -19.44
C SER A 936 27.93 23.68 -20.80
N PRO A 937 26.79 23.50 -21.50
CA PRO A 937 26.45 24.26 -22.70
C PRO A 937 26.18 25.75 -22.40
N GLN A 938 26.01 26.10 -21.12
CA GLN A 938 25.78 27.47 -20.64
C GLN A 938 27.05 28.11 -20.04
N LEU A 939 28.22 27.50 -20.23
CA LEU A 939 29.49 27.99 -19.68
C LEU A 939 29.70 29.49 -19.96
N GLY A 940 29.85 30.26 -18.88
CA GLY A 940 30.08 31.70 -18.91
C GLY A 940 28.82 32.56 -19.01
N GLN A 941 27.63 31.98 -19.21
CA GLN A 941 26.35 32.71 -19.26
C GLN A 941 25.85 33.05 -17.86
N SER A 942 25.03 34.11 -17.78
CA SER A 942 24.25 34.44 -16.57
C SER A 942 22.85 33.85 -16.71
N VAL A 943 22.44 33.06 -15.73
CA VAL A 943 21.17 32.33 -15.73
C VAL A 943 20.41 32.63 -14.45
N THR A 944 19.07 32.54 -14.52
CA THR A 944 18.22 32.47 -13.33
C THR A 944 17.61 31.09 -13.29
N THR A 945 17.78 30.36 -12.20
CA THR A 945 17.22 29.01 -12.03
C THR A 945 16.49 28.91 -10.70
N ARG A 946 15.74 27.83 -10.51
CA ARG A 946 15.01 27.53 -9.28
C ARG A 946 15.23 26.08 -8.89
N GLY A 947 15.30 25.79 -7.61
CA GLY A 947 15.37 24.42 -7.12
C GLY A 947 15.22 24.32 -5.61
N ILE A 948 15.22 23.09 -5.11
CA ILE A 948 15.23 22.79 -3.68
C ILE A 948 16.66 22.62 -3.20
N VAL A 949 17.00 23.23 -2.08
CA VAL A 949 18.29 23.04 -1.41
C VAL A 949 18.35 21.64 -0.80
N THR A 950 19.23 20.78 -1.30
CA THR A 950 19.34 19.37 -0.87
C THR A 950 20.42 19.12 0.17
N ALA A 951 21.50 19.89 0.15
CA ALA A 951 22.57 19.81 1.14
C ALA A 951 23.36 21.13 1.24
N LEU A 952 24.06 21.33 2.35
CA LEU A 952 24.83 22.55 2.63
C LEU A 952 26.33 22.27 2.77
N ARG A 953 27.16 23.19 2.27
CA ARG A 953 28.60 23.29 2.57
C ARG A 953 28.92 24.66 3.18
N SER A 954 30.12 24.78 3.73
CA SER A 954 30.57 26.06 4.32
C SER A 954 30.65 27.22 3.31
N ASN A 955 30.83 26.91 2.02
CA ASN A 955 31.02 27.84 0.91
C ASN A 955 29.88 27.86 -0.11
N GLY A 956 28.75 27.20 0.17
CA GLY A 956 27.68 27.06 -0.81
C GLY A 956 26.66 26.00 -0.44
N PHE A 957 25.78 25.66 -1.38
CA PHE A 957 24.77 24.64 -1.20
C PHE A 957 24.49 23.90 -2.51
N TYR A 958 24.00 22.67 -2.38
CA TYR A 958 23.53 21.88 -3.51
C TYR A 958 22.08 22.23 -3.76
N LEU A 959 21.79 22.55 -5.01
CA LEU A 959 20.46 22.92 -5.49
C LEU A 959 20.04 21.86 -6.50
N GLN A 960 18.86 21.27 -6.32
CA GLN A 960 18.34 20.30 -7.26
C GLN A 960 16.97 20.69 -7.76
N TYR A 961 16.72 20.47 -9.03
CA TYR A 961 15.44 20.77 -9.65
C TYR A 961 14.37 19.84 -9.07
N ALA A 962 13.20 20.41 -8.73
CA ALA A 962 12.17 19.66 -8.01
C ALA A 962 11.54 18.55 -8.86
N THR A 963 11.53 18.72 -10.18
CA THR A 963 10.95 17.79 -11.13
C THR A 963 11.96 17.42 -12.23
N PRO A 964 12.62 16.26 -12.13
CA PRO A 964 13.68 15.87 -13.07
C PRO A 964 13.16 15.78 -14.51
N ASP A 965 14.05 16.02 -15.49
CA ASP A 965 13.76 15.67 -16.87
C ASP A 965 13.76 14.14 -17.07
N SER A 966 13.48 13.68 -18.29
CA SER A 966 13.47 12.25 -18.61
C SER A 966 14.78 11.74 -19.23
N ASP A 967 15.82 12.57 -19.26
CA ASP A 967 17.11 12.24 -19.85
C ASP A 967 18.09 11.79 -18.76
N ALA A 968 18.56 10.54 -18.86
CA ALA A 968 19.51 10.03 -17.89
C ALA A 968 20.92 10.62 -18.08
N ALA A 969 21.18 11.31 -19.19
CA ALA A 969 22.47 11.94 -19.50
C ALA A 969 22.61 13.35 -18.93
N THR A 970 21.57 13.93 -18.36
CA THR A 970 21.61 15.25 -17.73
C THR A 970 21.50 15.13 -16.21
N SER A 971 22.21 16.03 -15.52
CA SER A 971 22.07 16.21 -14.08
C SER A 971 21.02 17.27 -13.74
N GLU A 972 20.24 17.01 -12.70
CA GLU A 972 19.26 17.94 -12.13
C GLU A 972 19.82 18.75 -10.96
N GLY A 973 21.04 18.43 -10.53
CA GLY A 973 21.73 19.06 -9.43
C GLY A 973 22.74 20.08 -9.94
N VAL A 974 22.96 21.14 -9.18
CA VAL A 974 24.09 22.05 -9.39
C VAL A 974 24.59 22.56 -8.05
N PHE A 975 25.90 22.76 -7.93
CA PHE A 975 26.45 23.42 -6.75
C PHE A 975 26.40 24.94 -6.90
N VAL A 976 25.90 25.63 -5.88
CA VAL A 976 25.84 27.11 -5.83
C VAL A 976 26.90 27.61 -4.86
N THR A 977 27.91 28.29 -5.38
CA THR A 977 28.99 28.87 -4.56
C THR A 977 28.62 30.27 -4.09
N LEU A 978 28.84 30.52 -2.80
CA LEU A 978 28.60 31.82 -2.16
C LEU A 978 29.91 32.41 -1.62
N ALA A 979 29.98 33.74 -1.55
CA ALA A 979 31.10 34.45 -0.95
C ALA A 979 31.12 34.37 0.59
N THR A 980 30.00 34.01 1.19
CA THR A 980 29.80 33.84 2.64
C THR A 980 29.04 32.54 2.90
N SER A 981 28.98 32.09 4.16
CA SER A 981 28.19 30.90 4.51
C SER A 981 26.71 31.06 4.10
N PRO A 982 26.06 29.96 3.65
CA PRO A 982 24.66 30.01 3.24
C PRO A 982 23.73 30.45 4.37
N THR A 983 22.73 31.27 4.05
CA THR A 983 21.63 31.63 4.96
C THR A 983 20.37 30.78 4.76
N VAL A 984 20.37 29.92 3.74
CA VAL A 984 19.28 28.99 3.39
C VAL A 984 19.40 27.68 4.17
N ALA A 985 18.29 26.96 4.31
CA ALA A 985 18.22 25.64 4.93
C ALA A 985 17.94 24.54 3.90
N VAL A 986 18.27 23.30 4.24
CA VAL A 986 17.84 22.11 3.48
C VAL A 986 16.31 22.08 3.43
N GLY A 987 15.74 21.88 2.24
CA GLY A 987 14.30 21.97 1.98
C GLY A 987 13.80 23.36 1.60
N ASP A 988 14.64 24.39 1.59
CA ASP A 988 14.25 25.69 1.03
C ASP A 988 14.14 25.62 -0.50
N ASP A 989 13.07 26.18 -1.04
CA ASP A 989 12.91 26.42 -2.47
C ASP A 989 13.44 27.82 -2.77
N VAL A 990 14.43 27.91 -3.65
CA VAL A 990 15.16 29.13 -3.88
C VAL A 990 15.25 29.45 -5.37
N LEU A 991 15.12 30.73 -5.67
CA LEU A 991 15.48 31.31 -6.95
C LEU A 991 16.95 31.75 -6.88
N VAL A 992 17.75 31.34 -7.85
CA VAL A 992 19.19 31.64 -7.92
C VAL A 992 19.50 32.30 -9.25
N ALA A 993 19.94 33.56 -9.21
CA ALA A 993 20.54 34.23 -10.35
C ALA A 993 22.07 34.18 -10.22
N GLY A 994 22.78 33.57 -11.17
CA GLY A 994 24.22 33.36 -11.07
C GLY A 994 24.90 33.15 -12.42
N LYS A 995 26.23 33.09 -12.41
CA LYS A 995 27.05 32.82 -13.58
C LYS A 995 27.53 31.37 -13.59
N VAL A 996 27.32 30.68 -14.70
CA VAL A 996 27.74 29.28 -14.90
C VAL A 996 29.25 29.20 -15.13
N THR A 997 29.92 28.34 -14.38
CA THR A 997 31.38 28.13 -14.43
C THR A 997 31.74 26.67 -14.21
N GLU A 998 32.76 26.18 -14.91
CA GLU A 998 33.43 24.91 -14.64
C GLU A 998 34.49 25.07 -13.55
N VAL A 999 34.43 24.24 -12.50
CA VAL A 999 35.39 24.28 -11.38
C VAL A 999 36.02 22.91 -11.20
N GLN A 1000 37.35 22.82 -11.15
CA GLN A 1000 38.03 21.55 -10.87
C GLN A 1000 38.21 21.35 -9.35
N PRO A 1001 37.54 20.38 -8.70
CA PRO A 1001 37.51 20.26 -7.24
C PRO A 1001 38.88 20.07 -6.57
N GLY A 1002 39.73 19.20 -7.12
CA GLY A 1002 41.11 18.97 -6.65
C GLY A 1002 42.13 20.03 -7.09
N GLY A 1003 41.69 21.05 -7.84
CA GLY A 1003 42.54 22.12 -8.39
C GLY A 1003 43.26 21.75 -9.69
N PRO A 1004 44.04 22.66 -10.28
CA PRO A 1004 44.55 22.52 -11.67
C PRO A 1004 45.52 21.36 -11.94
N LEU A 1005 45.94 20.64 -10.90
CA LEU A 1005 46.86 19.50 -10.98
C LEU A 1005 46.17 18.17 -10.61
N SER A 1006 44.88 18.17 -10.29
CA SER A 1006 44.12 16.94 -10.05
C SER A 1006 43.71 16.29 -11.38
N ASN A 1007 43.37 15.00 -11.31
CA ASN A 1007 42.77 14.27 -12.43
C ASN A 1007 41.22 14.29 -12.38
N ASP A 1008 40.63 15.06 -11.48
CA ASP A 1008 39.17 15.23 -11.36
C ASP A 1008 38.61 15.89 -12.63
N LEU A 1009 37.41 15.48 -13.06
CA LEU A 1009 36.65 16.27 -14.03
C LEU A 1009 36.25 17.62 -13.40
N THR A 1010 35.94 18.58 -14.26
CA THR A 1010 35.36 19.83 -13.78
C THR A 1010 33.92 19.60 -13.36
N VAL A 1011 33.45 20.38 -12.40
CA VAL A 1011 32.04 20.39 -11.99
C VAL A 1011 31.36 21.70 -12.36
N THR A 1012 30.12 21.60 -12.82
CA THR A 1012 29.29 22.76 -13.16
C THR A 1012 28.82 23.46 -11.89
N THR A 1013 29.15 24.74 -11.77
CA THR A 1013 28.86 25.54 -10.57
C THR A 1013 28.24 26.89 -10.94
N LEU A 1014 27.29 27.36 -10.12
CA LEU A 1014 26.81 28.73 -10.17
C LEU A 1014 27.63 29.61 -9.22
N THR A 1015 28.31 30.61 -9.76
CA THR A 1015 29.11 31.60 -9.02
C THR A 1015 28.46 32.98 -9.08
N GLN A 1016 28.94 33.91 -8.24
CA GLN A 1016 28.38 35.27 -8.14
C GLN A 1016 26.86 35.26 -7.88
N ALA A 1017 26.38 34.25 -7.16
CA ALA A 1017 24.97 33.95 -7.03
C ALA A 1017 24.25 34.94 -6.11
N ALA A 1018 23.10 35.42 -6.58
CA ALA A 1018 22.09 36.09 -5.78
C ALA A 1018 20.93 35.12 -5.52
N VAL A 1019 20.63 34.87 -4.24
CA VAL A 1019 19.66 33.86 -3.81
C VAL A 1019 18.44 34.52 -3.18
N THR A 1020 17.26 34.12 -3.62
CA THR A 1020 15.97 34.55 -3.05
C THR A 1020 15.17 33.33 -2.63
N THR A 1021 14.84 33.21 -1.34
CA THR A 1021 13.99 32.12 -0.84
C THR A 1021 12.53 32.36 -1.23
N ILE A 1022 11.93 31.36 -1.87
CA ILE A 1022 10.53 31.35 -2.31
C ILE A 1022 9.64 30.72 -1.24
N SER A 1023 10.05 29.56 -0.72
CA SER A 1023 9.39 28.85 0.39
C SER A 1023 10.41 28.06 1.21
N THR A 1024 10.02 27.67 2.42
CA THR A 1024 10.90 26.98 3.38
C THR A 1024 10.26 25.67 3.85
N GLY A 1025 11.09 24.65 4.13
CA GLY A 1025 10.62 23.38 4.69
C GLY A 1025 9.83 22.50 3.70
N ASN A 1026 10.13 22.62 2.41
CA ASN A 1026 9.55 21.76 1.37
C ASN A 1026 10.13 20.34 1.45
N GLU A 1027 9.40 19.37 0.91
CA GLU A 1027 9.93 18.02 0.72
C GLU A 1027 11.15 18.03 -0.22
N LEU A 1028 12.14 17.20 0.08
CA LEU A 1028 13.32 17.05 -0.77
C LEU A 1028 12.97 16.26 -2.03
N PRO A 1029 13.59 16.57 -3.19
CA PRO A 1029 13.50 15.73 -4.36
C PRO A 1029 13.81 14.27 -4.01
N PRO A 1030 13.01 13.30 -4.52
CA PRO A 1030 13.28 11.89 -4.34
C PRO A 1030 14.71 11.56 -4.75
N ALA A 1031 15.42 10.78 -3.94
CA ALA A 1031 16.79 10.40 -4.27
C ALA A 1031 16.79 9.43 -5.46
N ILE A 1032 17.63 9.69 -6.46
CA ILE A 1032 17.79 8.77 -7.60
C ILE A 1032 18.47 7.49 -7.11
N VAL A 1033 17.85 6.34 -7.38
CA VAL A 1033 18.41 5.04 -7.00
C VAL A 1033 19.54 4.68 -7.95
N MET A 1034 20.73 4.42 -7.41
CA MET A 1034 21.84 3.80 -8.16
C MET A 1034 21.74 2.29 -8.01
N GLY A 1035 21.57 1.58 -9.13
CA GLY A 1035 21.30 0.14 -9.17
C GLY A 1035 19.85 -0.22 -9.56
N ARG A 1036 19.37 -1.40 -9.15
CA ARG A 1036 18.05 -1.93 -9.48
C ARG A 1036 16.94 -1.01 -8.97
N GLY A 1037 15.93 -0.80 -9.81
CA GLY A 1037 14.84 0.14 -9.53
C GLY A 1037 15.19 1.60 -9.77
N GLY A 1038 16.41 1.91 -10.24
CA GLY A 1038 16.79 3.23 -10.75
C GLY A 1038 17.74 3.15 -11.93
N ARG A 1039 18.87 3.89 -11.87
CA ARG A 1039 19.87 3.93 -12.96
C ARG A 1039 20.89 2.79 -12.78
N PRO A 1040 20.98 1.82 -13.72
CA PRO A 1040 21.93 0.72 -13.63
C PRO A 1040 23.36 1.24 -13.72
N LEU A 1041 24.26 0.73 -12.87
CA LEU A 1041 25.68 1.10 -12.91
C LEU A 1041 26.39 0.35 -14.04
N PRO A 1042 27.26 1.01 -14.82
CA PRO A 1042 28.21 0.33 -15.68
C PRO A 1042 29.09 -0.61 -14.86
N SER A 1043 29.46 -1.77 -15.42
CA SER A 1043 30.19 -2.82 -14.69
C SER A 1043 31.48 -3.31 -15.36
N THR A 1044 31.94 -2.66 -16.42
CA THR A 1044 33.15 -3.11 -17.14
C THR A 1044 34.07 -1.97 -17.58
N VAL A 1045 33.51 -0.88 -18.10
CA VAL A 1045 34.24 0.26 -18.65
C VAL A 1045 34.22 1.43 -17.68
N ILE A 1046 35.39 1.88 -17.26
CA ILE A 1046 35.54 3.15 -16.52
C ILE A 1046 35.60 4.33 -17.51
N GLU A 1047 36.34 4.15 -18.61
CA GLU A 1047 36.61 5.13 -19.66
C GLU A 1047 37.22 4.38 -20.87
N ASP A 1048 36.70 4.55 -22.10
CA ASP A 1048 37.24 3.87 -23.29
C ASP A 1048 37.48 4.75 -24.55
N ASP A 1049 37.17 6.05 -24.52
CA ASP A 1049 37.20 6.90 -25.71
C ASP A 1049 37.94 8.26 -25.55
N ALA A 1050 38.64 8.44 -24.45
CA ALA A 1050 39.26 9.67 -23.98
C ALA A 1050 38.29 10.86 -23.85
N LEU A 1051 37.09 10.64 -23.28
CA LEU A 1051 36.01 11.62 -23.08
C LEU A 1051 35.50 12.25 -24.39
N ALA A 1052 35.55 11.49 -25.49
CA ALA A 1052 35.13 11.99 -26.81
C ALA A 1052 33.61 11.95 -26.98
N THR A 1053 32.95 10.98 -26.35
CA THR A 1053 31.50 10.77 -26.33
C THR A 1053 31.00 10.84 -24.90
N PHE A 1054 29.75 11.25 -24.71
CA PHE A 1054 29.09 11.20 -23.41
C PHE A 1054 28.07 10.05 -23.41
N ASP A 1055 28.46 8.89 -22.88
CA ASP A 1055 27.69 7.65 -22.79
C ASP A 1055 27.64 7.10 -21.35
N PRO A 1056 26.76 7.66 -20.49
CA PRO A 1056 26.61 7.20 -19.11
C PRO A 1056 26.02 5.80 -18.96
N ALA A 1057 25.56 5.16 -20.05
CA ALA A 1057 24.99 3.82 -19.98
C ALA A 1057 26.08 2.73 -19.96
N THR A 1058 27.25 3.04 -20.52
CA THR A 1058 28.36 2.08 -20.62
C THR A 1058 29.64 2.57 -19.95
N ASP A 1059 29.83 3.88 -19.82
CA ASP A 1059 31.01 4.51 -19.25
C ASP A 1059 30.78 4.94 -17.79
N GLY A 1060 31.66 4.49 -16.89
CA GLY A 1060 31.58 4.79 -15.46
C GLY A 1060 31.83 6.26 -15.12
N LEU A 1061 32.76 6.95 -15.78
CA LEU A 1061 32.98 8.38 -15.54
C LEU A 1061 31.78 9.21 -15.99
N ASP A 1062 31.21 8.90 -17.15
CA ASP A 1062 30.03 9.59 -17.68
C ASP A 1062 28.79 9.33 -16.80
N TYR A 1063 28.66 8.10 -16.28
CA TYR A 1063 27.59 7.75 -15.34
C TYR A 1063 27.59 8.66 -14.11
N PHE A 1064 28.73 8.83 -13.45
CA PHE A 1064 28.81 9.69 -12.26
C PHE A 1064 28.70 11.18 -12.61
N GLU A 1065 29.20 11.60 -13.77
CA GLU A 1065 29.03 12.97 -14.28
C GLU A 1065 27.55 13.29 -14.53
N SER A 1066 26.77 12.34 -15.09
CA SER A 1066 25.32 12.49 -15.30
C SER A 1066 24.51 12.64 -14.00
N LEU A 1067 25.14 12.40 -12.85
CA LEU A 1067 24.56 12.52 -11.50
C LEU A 1067 25.16 13.67 -10.70
N GLU A 1068 26.03 14.49 -11.28
CA GLU A 1068 26.74 15.57 -10.60
C GLU A 1068 25.81 16.41 -9.73
N ALA A 1069 26.15 16.65 -8.46
CA ALA A 1069 25.39 17.45 -7.51
C ALA A 1069 23.95 16.96 -7.23
N MET A 1070 23.53 15.82 -7.77
CA MET A 1070 22.21 15.24 -7.49
C MET A 1070 22.21 14.46 -6.17
N ARG A 1071 21.07 14.51 -5.48
CA ARG A 1071 20.72 13.64 -4.38
C ARG A 1071 20.41 12.23 -4.91
N VAL A 1072 21.18 11.25 -4.45
CA VAL A 1072 21.08 9.85 -4.88
C VAL A 1072 21.02 8.91 -3.68
N GLN A 1073 20.54 7.69 -3.90
CA GLN A 1073 20.50 6.63 -2.91
C GLN A 1073 21.07 5.31 -3.42
N VAL A 1074 21.75 4.57 -2.56
CA VAL A 1074 22.21 3.20 -2.79
C VAL A 1074 21.43 2.26 -1.89
N ASN A 1075 20.63 1.38 -2.51
CA ASN A 1075 19.85 0.38 -1.79
C ASN A 1075 20.71 -0.84 -1.44
N ASN A 1076 20.46 -1.44 -0.27
CA ASN A 1076 21.11 -2.67 0.20
C ASN A 1076 22.64 -2.65 0.00
N ALA A 1077 23.27 -1.49 0.27
CA ALA A 1077 24.69 -1.30 0.01
C ALA A 1077 25.51 -2.36 0.76
N VAL A 1078 26.44 -3.01 0.07
CA VAL A 1078 27.36 -3.99 0.67
C VAL A 1078 28.79 -3.54 0.52
N VAL A 1079 29.53 -3.57 1.62
CA VAL A 1079 30.91 -3.10 1.69
C VAL A 1079 31.84 -4.05 0.92
N VAL A 1080 32.73 -3.51 0.08
CA VAL A 1080 33.73 -4.30 -0.67
C VAL A 1080 35.15 -4.17 -0.13
N GLY A 1081 35.38 -3.26 0.82
CA GLY A 1081 36.66 -3.08 1.50
C GLY A 1081 36.50 -2.31 2.81
N PRO A 1082 37.44 -2.44 3.74
CA PRO A 1082 37.32 -1.81 5.05
C PRO A 1082 37.31 -0.28 4.94
N THR A 1083 36.67 0.39 5.92
CA THR A 1083 36.71 1.85 6.03
C THR A 1083 38.16 2.34 6.12
N THR A 1084 38.53 3.32 5.31
CA THR A 1084 39.89 3.89 5.33
C THR A 1084 40.10 4.76 6.58
N GLY A 1085 41.36 5.08 6.89
CA GLY A 1085 41.69 6.01 7.99
C GLY A 1085 41.13 7.43 7.83
N LYS A 1086 40.60 7.79 6.65
CA LYS A 1086 39.89 9.06 6.40
C LYS A 1086 38.36 8.94 6.47
N GLY A 1087 37.84 7.73 6.71
CA GLY A 1087 36.40 7.45 6.72
C GLY A 1087 35.82 7.02 5.37
N ASP A 1088 36.60 7.03 4.29
CA ASP A 1088 36.11 6.59 2.99
C ASP A 1088 35.74 5.10 3.01
N THR A 1089 34.60 4.74 2.42
CA THR A 1089 34.11 3.35 2.37
C THR A 1089 33.64 3.03 0.95
N TRP A 1090 34.01 1.87 0.42
CA TRP A 1090 33.59 1.45 -0.92
C TRP A 1090 32.51 0.38 -0.82
N VAL A 1091 31.44 0.55 -1.59
CA VAL A 1091 30.28 -0.34 -1.58
C VAL A 1091 29.84 -0.74 -2.98
N LEU A 1092 29.03 -1.78 -3.06
CA LEU A 1092 28.23 -2.14 -4.23
C LEU A 1092 26.76 -1.94 -3.90
N ALA A 1093 25.97 -1.51 -4.89
CA ALA A 1093 24.52 -1.46 -4.79
C ALA A 1093 23.90 -2.86 -4.75
N ASP A 1094 22.68 -2.96 -4.22
CA ASP A 1094 21.81 -4.14 -4.30
C ASP A 1094 22.45 -5.44 -3.80
N GLY A 1095 23.22 -5.35 -2.71
CA GLY A 1095 23.94 -6.49 -2.17
C GLY A 1095 25.01 -7.05 -3.11
N GLY A 1096 25.39 -6.33 -4.16
CA GLY A 1096 26.35 -6.73 -5.19
C GLY A 1096 25.80 -7.73 -6.20
N LEU A 1097 24.48 -7.73 -6.47
CA LEU A 1097 23.83 -8.67 -7.39
C LEU A 1097 24.23 -8.48 -8.86
N ASP A 1098 24.48 -7.24 -9.28
CA ASP A 1098 24.81 -6.88 -10.68
C ASP A 1098 26.31 -6.56 -10.86
N ALA A 1099 27.11 -6.86 -9.84
CA ALA A 1099 28.55 -6.60 -9.84
C ALA A 1099 29.35 -7.78 -10.42
N GLY A 1100 30.61 -7.53 -10.76
CA GLY A 1100 31.58 -8.57 -11.12
C GLY A 1100 31.77 -9.63 -10.03
N PRO A 1101 32.47 -10.75 -10.33
CA PRO A 1101 32.68 -11.83 -9.39
C PRO A 1101 33.28 -11.35 -8.05
N ARG A 1102 32.81 -11.95 -6.94
CA ARG A 1102 33.18 -11.56 -5.57
C ARG A 1102 33.85 -12.70 -4.81
N SER A 1103 34.74 -12.33 -3.91
CA SER A 1103 35.32 -13.24 -2.92
C SER A 1103 34.28 -13.67 -1.88
N GLU A 1104 34.52 -14.80 -1.22
CA GLU A 1104 33.66 -15.28 -0.12
C GLU A 1104 33.52 -14.26 1.03
N ARG A 1105 34.53 -13.39 1.19
CA ARG A 1105 34.55 -12.29 2.18
C ARG A 1105 33.91 -11.00 1.68
N GLY A 1106 33.23 -11.03 0.53
CA GLY A 1106 32.42 -9.94 0.02
C GLY A 1106 33.17 -8.86 -0.78
N GLY A 1107 34.50 -8.91 -0.86
CA GLY A 1107 35.30 -8.05 -1.74
C GLY A 1107 35.13 -8.42 -3.21
N ILE A 1108 35.31 -7.45 -4.11
CA ILE A 1108 35.14 -7.63 -5.56
C ILE A 1108 36.50 -7.88 -6.24
N TYR A 1109 36.54 -8.78 -7.24
CA TYR A 1109 37.79 -9.11 -7.94
C TYR A 1109 38.13 -8.06 -9.00
N ASN A 1110 39.39 -7.62 -9.03
CA ASN A 1110 39.92 -6.84 -10.14
C ASN A 1110 40.34 -7.79 -11.27
N LEU A 1111 39.61 -7.79 -12.39
CA LEU A 1111 39.87 -8.68 -13.51
C LEU A 1111 40.41 -7.88 -14.70
N GLN A 1112 41.17 -8.53 -15.58
CA GLN A 1112 41.71 -7.87 -16.77
C GLN A 1112 40.62 -7.30 -17.70
N SER A 1113 39.41 -7.88 -17.66
CA SER A 1113 38.25 -7.46 -18.45
C SER A 1113 37.22 -6.62 -17.68
N ASP A 1114 37.48 -6.32 -16.40
CA ASP A 1114 36.53 -5.66 -15.52
C ASP A 1114 37.28 -4.79 -14.50
N ALA A 1115 37.23 -3.49 -14.73
CA ALA A 1115 37.87 -2.48 -13.90
C ALA A 1115 37.02 -2.05 -12.69
N ASN A 1116 35.82 -2.63 -12.52
CA ASN A 1116 34.85 -2.40 -11.45
C ASN A 1116 34.30 -0.95 -11.35
N PRO A 1117 33.80 -0.34 -12.44
CA PRO A 1117 33.17 0.99 -12.41
C PRO A 1117 31.91 1.05 -11.52
N GLU A 1118 31.29 -0.09 -11.20
CA GLU A 1118 30.10 -0.18 -10.35
C GLU A 1118 30.36 0.06 -8.85
N ARG A 1119 31.63 0.24 -8.46
CA ARG A 1119 32.01 0.54 -7.08
C ARG A 1119 31.63 1.97 -6.73
N VAL A 1120 30.76 2.13 -5.73
CA VAL A 1120 30.38 3.45 -5.22
C VAL A 1120 31.27 3.83 -4.04
N HIS A 1121 31.91 5.00 -4.12
CA HIS A 1121 32.69 5.60 -3.05
C HIS A 1121 31.79 6.39 -2.10
N LEU A 1122 31.70 5.98 -0.84
CA LEU A 1122 31.02 6.73 0.23
C LEU A 1122 32.02 7.61 0.98
N SER A 1123 31.70 8.90 1.11
CA SER A 1123 32.51 9.88 1.82
C SER A 1123 31.73 10.53 2.98
N PRO A 1124 32.36 10.73 4.16
CA PRO A 1124 31.75 11.38 5.31
C PRO A 1124 31.68 12.92 5.19
N ALA A 1125 32.01 13.52 4.05
CA ALA A 1125 32.18 14.96 3.91
C ALA A 1125 30.93 15.81 4.22
N LEU A 1126 29.72 15.25 4.03
CA LEU A 1126 28.44 15.89 4.38
C LEU A 1126 27.76 15.22 5.59
N TYR A 1127 28.45 14.33 6.28
CA TYR A 1127 27.83 13.51 7.31
C TYR A 1127 27.39 14.35 8.52
N PRO A 1128 26.22 14.08 9.12
CA PRO A 1128 25.67 14.91 10.18
C PRO A 1128 26.65 15.12 11.35
N SER A 1129 26.84 16.37 11.74
CA SER A 1129 27.73 16.73 12.84
C SER A 1129 27.29 16.07 14.15
N GLY A 1130 28.18 15.28 14.77
CA GLY A 1130 27.89 14.56 16.01
C GLY A 1130 27.45 13.10 15.81
N ALA A 1131 27.18 12.67 14.58
CA ALA A 1131 27.04 11.25 14.25
C ALA A 1131 28.42 10.60 14.04
N GLN A 1132 28.58 9.36 14.49
CA GLN A 1132 29.81 8.60 14.29
C GLN A 1132 29.75 7.85 12.95
N TRP A 1133 30.72 8.10 12.08
CA TRP A 1133 30.85 7.32 10.84
C TRP A 1133 31.18 5.84 11.18
N PRO A 1134 30.47 4.86 10.60
CA PRO A 1134 30.69 3.46 10.93
C PRO A 1134 32.08 2.99 10.48
N GLN A 1135 32.68 2.10 11.27
CA GLN A 1135 33.88 1.35 10.86
C GLN A 1135 33.43 -0.04 10.43
N VAL A 1136 33.69 -0.40 9.17
CA VAL A 1136 33.15 -1.60 8.55
C VAL A 1136 34.23 -2.44 7.89
N ASP A 1137 33.97 -3.75 7.76
CA ASP A 1137 34.78 -4.70 7.00
C ASP A 1137 34.08 -5.08 5.68
N ALA A 1138 34.85 -5.64 4.73
CA ALA A 1138 34.29 -6.23 3.52
C ALA A 1138 33.18 -7.25 3.83
N GLY A 1139 32.09 -7.19 3.10
CA GLY A 1139 30.90 -8.02 3.27
C GLY A 1139 29.86 -7.48 4.26
N SER A 1140 30.17 -6.41 5.03
CA SER A 1140 29.19 -5.78 5.93
C SER A 1140 28.06 -5.13 5.12
N PRO A 1141 26.78 -5.44 5.40
CA PRO A 1141 25.66 -4.81 4.71
C PRO A 1141 25.15 -3.59 5.48
N PHE A 1142 24.77 -2.54 4.75
CA PHE A 1142 23.96 -1.45 5.27
C PHE A 1142 22.50 -1.92 5.37
N THR A 1143 21.86 -1.68 6.52
CA THR A 1143 20.48 -2.16 6.80
C THR A 1143 19.40 -1.18 6.36
N ALA A 1144 19.81 -0.03 5.82
CA ALA A 1144 18.96 1.00 5.26
C ALA A 1144 19.65 1.60 4.02
N PRO A 1145 18.90 2.23 3.09
CA PRO A 1145 19.49 2.93 1.95
C PRO A 1145 20.51 4.00 2.39
N VAL A 1146 21.64 4.06 1.68
CA VAL A 1146 22.65 5.11 1.90
C VAL A 1146 22.33 6.28 1.00
N VAL A 1147 22.08 7.45 1.57
CA VAL A 1147 21.63 8.64 0.84
C VAL A 1147 22.63 9.79 0.97
N GLY A 1148 22.87 10.50 -0.13
CA GLY A 1148 23.80 11.62 -0.19
C GLY A 1148 23.74 12.37 -1.51
N VAL A 1149 24.73 13.22 -1.75
CA VAL A 1149 24.89 13.97 -3.01
C VAL A 1149 26.17 13.54 -3.73
N ILE A 1150 26.12 13.37 -5.06
CA ILE A 1150 27.30 13.06 -5.87
C ILE A 1150 28.16 14.31 -6.08
N ASP A 1151 29.44 14.20 -5.78
CA ASP A 1151 30.47 15.23 -6.01
C ASP A 1151 31.84 14.54 -5.91
N TYR A 1152 32.95 15.28 -5.83
CA TYR A 1152 34.28 14.74 -5.64
C TYR A 1152 34.71 14.69 -4.18
N SER A 1153 35.41 13.61 -3.81
CA SER A 1153 36.12 13.48 -2.54
C SER A 1153 37.36 12.62 -2.72
N GLY A 1154 38.51 13.08 -2.26
CA GLY A 1154 39.74 12.27 -2.29
C GLY A 1154 40.29 11.94 -3.69
N GLY A 1155 39.91 12.70 -4.71
CA GLY A 1155 40.39 12.53 -6.10
C GLY A 1155 39.57 11.55 -6.94
N ALA A 1156 38.32 11.27 -6.55
CA ALA A 1156 37.36 10.46 -7.28
C ALA A 1156 35.93 10.96 -7.03
N TYR A 1157 34.99 10.59 -7.89
CA TYR A 1157 33.56 10.74 -7.59
C TYR A 1157 33.21 10.00 -6.32
N ALA A 1158 32.40 10.63 -5.48
CA ALA A 1158 31.96 10.12 -4.21
C ALA A 1158 30.52 10.52 -3.93
N LEU A 1159 29.77 9.59 -3.36
CA LEU A 1159 28.54 9.87 -2.66
C LEU A 1159 28.87 10.50 -1.31
N LEU A 1160 28.65 11.80 -1.21
CA LEU A 1160 28.81 12.54 0.03
C LEU A 1160 27.56 12.31 0.89
N VAL A 1161 27.69 11.41 1.84
CA VAL A 1161 26.55 10.90 2.61
C VAL A 1161 26.02 12.00 3.52
N SER A 1162 24.74 12.33 3.37
CA SER A 1162 24.05 13.38 4.13
C SER A 1162 23.23 12.84 5.29
N ASP A 1163 22.83 11.57 5.21
CA ASP A 1163 21.88 10.96 6.14
C ASP A 1163 22.61 9.96 7.08
N PRO A 1164 22.18 9.81 8.34
CA PRO A 1164 22.74 8.80 9.22
C PRO A 1164 22.58 7.39 8.62
N VAL A 1165 23.62 6.57 8.76
CA VAL A 1165 23.68 5.21 8.20
C VAL A 1165 23.74 4.17 9.32
N VAL A 1166 23.13 3.02 9.08
CA VAL A 1166 23.18 1.87 9.99
C VAL A 1166 23.74 0.67 9.25
N VAL A 1167 24.74 0.04 9.85
CA VAL A 1167 25.43 -1.14 9.30
C VAL A 1167 25.21 -2.32 10.24
N ASP A 1168 24.94 -3.48 9.67
CA ASP A 1168 24.97 -4.73 10.42
C ASP A 1168 26.42 -5.12 10.72
N SER A 1169 26.89 -4.72 11.88
CA SER A 1169 28.24 -5.00 12.38
C SER A 1169 28.43 -6.43 12.89
N ALA A 1170 27.39 -7.29 12.85
CA ALA A 1170 27.51 -8.70 13.23
C ALA A 1170 28.42 -9.51 12.27
N LYS A 1171 28.77 -8.94 11.11
CA LYS A 1171 29.68 -9.54 10.11
C LYS A 1171 31.12 -9.00 10.18
N HIS A 1172 31.61 -8.63 11.36
CA HIS A 1172 33.04 -8.34 11.50
C HIS A 1172 33.88 -9.57 11.17
N VAL A 1173 34.87 -9.36 10.29
CA VAL A 1173 35.72 -10.43 9.81
C VAL A 1173 36.81 -10.67 10.85
N VAL A 1174 36.65 -11.72 11.65
CA VAL A 1174 37.73 -12.15 12.56
C VAL A 1174 38.82 -12.90 11.77
N PRO A 1175 40.11 -12.69 12.06
CA PRO A 1175 41.17 -13.51 11.49
C PRO A 1175 40.93 -15.00 11.80
N GLU A 1176 40.99 -15.85 10.78
CA GLU A 1176 40.79 -17.29 10.93
C GLU A 1176 41.98 -17.94 11.65
N ASN A 1177 41.70 -18.96 12.46
CA ASN A 1177 42.72 -19.81 13.04
C ASN A 1177 42.91 -21.05 12.16
N THR A 1178 44.16 -21.41 11.89
CA THR A 1178 44.46 -22.66 11.21
C THR A 1178 43.96 -23.85 12.03
N THR A 1179 43.50 -24.89 11.33
CA THR A 1179 43.23 -26.20 11.92
C THR A 1179 44.40 -27.15 11.78
N LEU A 1180 45.45 -26.75 11.03
CA LEU A 1180 46.66 -27.54 10.87
C LEU A 1180 47.48 -27.47 12.15
N VAL A 1181 47.75 -28.65 12.72
CA VAL A 1181 48.63 -28.81 13.89
C VAL A 1181 49.89 -29.57 13.48
N GLY A 1182 51.02 -29.21 14.07
CA GLY A 1182 52.30 -29.91 13.85
C GLY A 1182 52.18 -31.39 14.21
N HIS A 1183 52.85 -32.25 13.43
CA HIS A 1183 52.87 -33.70 13.67
C HIS A 1183 54.29 -34.24 13.41
N PRO A 1184 54.81 -35.23 14.18
CA PRO A 1184 56.17 -35.75 14.00
C PRO A 1184 56.52 -36.34 12.61
N SER A 1185 55.54 -36.50 11.73
CA SER A 1185 55.70 -37.04 10.37
C SER A 1185 55.15 -36.13 9.26
N ARG A 1186 54.78 -34.88 9.57
CA ARG A 1186 54.26 -33.89 8.61
C ARG A 1186 54.84 -32.51 8.95
N VAL A 1187 55.06 -31.68 7.94
CA VAL A 1187 55.56 -30.30 8.09
C VAL A 1187 54.41 -29.33 7.79
N THR A 1188 54.17 -28.36 8.66
CA THR A 1188 53.23 -27.26 8.38
C THR A 1188 53.95 -26.14 7.62
N VAL A 1189 53.34 -25.68 6.52
CA VAL A 1189 53.89 -24.61 5.68
C VAL A 1189 52.82 -23.54 5.53
N ALA A 1190 53.17 -22.29 5.77
CA ALA A 1190 52.30 -21.14 5.52
C ALA A 1190 53.04 -20.06 4.72
N SER A 1191 52.31 -19.29 3.91
CA SER A 1191 52.76 -18.00 3.40
C SER A 1191 52.04 -16.87 4.13
N LEU A 1192 52.73 -15.76 4.36
CA LEU A 1192 52.20 -14.56 5.00
C LEU A 1192 52.77 -13.32 4.31
N ASN A 1193 51.89 -12.47 3.80
CA ASN A 1193 52.24 -11.12 3.39
C ASN A 1193 52.28 -10.22 4.63
N VAL A 1194 53.45 -9.64 4.92
CA VAL A 1194 53.64 -8.78 6.11
C VAL A 1194 53.34 -7.30 5.83
N ALA A 1195 52.72 -6.99 4.70
CA ALA A 1195 52.22 -5.67 4.30
C ALA A 1195 53.32 -4.59 4.29
N ASN A 1196 54.40 -4.82 3.54
CA ASN A 1196 55.55 -3.91 3.41
C ASN A 1196 56.23 -3.57 4.74
N LEU A 1197 56.30 -4.53 5.67
CA LEU A 1197 56.92 -4.33 6.99
C LEU A 1197 58.40 -3.98 6.85
N GLY A 1198 58.78 -2.75 7.19
CA GLY A 1198 60.15 -2.25 7.13
C GLY A 1198 60.82 -2.08 8.49
N GLY A 1199 62.15 -1.97 8.51
CA GLY A 1199 62.94 -1.88 9.75
C GLY A 1199 62.64 -0.66 10.62
N ASN A 1200 62.02 0.38 10.06
CA ASN A 1200 61.55 1.59 10.74
C ASN A 1200 60.06 1.55 11.15
N ALA A 1201 59.34 0.47 10.90
CA ALA A 1201 57.95 0.33 11.32
C ALA A 1201 57.83 0.36 12.85
N ALA A 1202 56.67 0.80 13.35
CA ALA A 1202 56.37 0.86 14.78
C ALA A 1202 56.25 -0.56 15.39
N ASP A 1203 56.51 -0.68 16.70
CA ASP A 1203 56.56 -1.98 17.40
C ASP A 1203 55.22 -2.73 17.37
N ASP A 1204 54.10 -2.00 17.30
CA ASP A 1204 52.75 -2.54 17.17
C ASP A 1204 52.55 -3.32 15.86
N ALA A 1205 53.12 -2.85 14.74
CA ALA A 1205 53.09 -3.56 13.47
C ALA A 1205 53.80 -4.92 13.59
N TYR A 1206 54.94 -4.98 14.27
CA TYR A 1206 55.66 -6.24 14.53
C TYR A 1206 54.87 -7.16 15.47
N ALA A 1207 54.24 -6.61 16.51
CA ALA A 1207 53.40 -7.38 17.42
C ALA A 1207 52.16 -7.97 16.74
N LEU A 1208 51.56 -7.24 15.79
CA LEU A 1208 50.45 -7.73 14.97
C LEU A 1208 50.89 -8.92 14.12
N GLN A 1209 52.00 -8.80 13.38
CA GLN A 1209 52.52 -9.90 12.55
C GLN A 1209 52.90 -11.12 13.41
N ALA A 1210 53.50 -10.90 14.58
CA ALA A 1210 53.81 -11.98 15.52
C ALA A 1210 52.55 -12.71 16.02
N THR A 1211 51.48 -11.97 16.30
CA THR A 1211 50.18 -12.54 16.70
C THR A 1211 49.59 -13.40 15.57
N LEU A 1212 49.63 -12.91 14.32
CA LEU A 1212 49.20 -13.68 13.14
C LEU A 1212 50.00 -14.99 12.99
N ILE A 1213 51.32 -14.94 13.14
CA ILE A 1213 52.19 -16.12 13.00
C ILE A 1213 51.94 -17.14 14.11
N VAL A 1214 51.89 -16.68 15.37
CA VAL A 1214 51.85 -17.58 16.53
C VAL A 1214 50.44 -18.09 16.80
N GLN A 1215 49.46 -17.20 16.84
CA GLN A 1215 48.10 -17.52 17.30
C GLN A 1215 47.20 -17.98 16.15
N HIS A 1216 47.28 -17.32 15.00
CA HIS A 1216 46.38 -17.60 13.87
C HIS A 1216 46.93 -18.68 12.92
N LEU A 1217 48.22 -18.62 12.57
CA LEU A 1217 48.89 -19.65 11.76
C LEU A 1217 49.42 -20.83 12.58
N GLY A 1218 49.31 -20.79 13.90
CA GLY A 1218 49.67 -21.91 14.78
C GLY A 1218 51.17 -22.23 14.82
N SER A 1219 52.04 -21.23 14.59
CA SER A 1219 53.51 -21.38 14.54
C SER A 1219 53.97 -22.47 13.53
N PRO A 1220 53.82 -22.22 12.22
CA PRO A 1220 54.16 -23.21 11.20
C PRO A 1220 55.65 -23.56 11.21
N ASP A 1221 55.98 -24.80 10.82
CA ASP A 1221 57.37 -25.26 10.73
C ASP A 1221 58.16 -24.48 9.67
N ILE A 1222 57.49 -24.06 8.59
CA ILE A 1222 58.05 -23.22 7.52
C ILE A 1222 57.10 -22.05 7.27
N LEU A 1223 57.61 -20.82 7.37
CA LEU A 1223 56.91 -19.60 7.03
C LEU A 1223 57.57 -18.93 5.84
N VAL A 1224 56.81 -18.72 4.77
CA VAL A 1224 57.21 -17.92 3.60
C VAL A 1224 56.68 -16.51 3.80
N LEU A 1225 57.56 -15.51 3.75
CA LEU A 1225 57.18 -14.11 3.92
C LEU A 1225 57.17 -13.38 2.58
N GLU A 1226 56.12 -12.59 2.37
CA GLU A 1226 55.96 -11.71 1.21
C GLU A 1226 55.94 -10.24 1.68
N GLU A 1227 56.39 -9.33 0.81
CA GLU A 1227 56.47 -7.88 1.10
C GLU A 1227 57.28 -7.51 2.34
N VAL A 1228 58.45 -8.14 2.53
CA VAL A 1228 59.40 -7.71 3.58
C VAL A 1228 60.17 -6.49 3.08
N GLY A 1229 60.04 -5.36 3.77
CA GLY A 1229 60.83 -4.15 3.52
C GLY A 1229 62.26 -4.26 4.03
N ASP A 1230 63.16 -3.47 3.46
CA ASP A 1230 64.53 -3.33 3.95
C ASP A 1230 64.57 -2.65 5.34
N ASN A 1231 65.78 -2.44 5.86
CA ASN A 1231 66.01 -1.88 7.19
C ASN A 1231 65.43 -0.45 7.36
N THR A 1232 65.11 0.24 6.27
CA THR A 1232 64.64 1.62 6.23
C THR A 1232 63.22 1.77 5.66
N GLY A 1233 62.59 0.67 5.25
CA GLY A 1233 61.19 0.61 4.84
C GLY A 1233 60.95 1.37 3.54
N ALA A 1234 60.07 2.36 3.55
CA ALA A 1234 59.74 3.14 2.35
C ALA A 1234 60.80 4.21 1.98
N VAL A 1235 61.88 4.34 2.75
CA VAL A 1235 62.93 5.34 2.49
C VAL A 1235 63.95 4.79 1.48
N ASP A 1236 64.05 5.42 0.31
CA ASP A 1236 65.06 5.09 -0.70
C ASP A 1236 66.41 5.72 -0.34
N ASP A 1237 67.23 4.99 0.42
CA ASP A 1237 68.59 5.40 0.81
C ASP A 1237 69.70 4.49 0.22
N GLY A 1238 69.31 3.59 -0.70
CA GLY A 1238 70.20 2.62 -1.34
C GLY A 1238 70.52 1.36 -0.51
N ILE A 1239 69.97 1.22 0.71
CA ILE A 1239 70.12 0.02 1.54
C ILE A 1239 69.02 -0.98 1.19
N THR A 1240 69.40 -2.11 0.58
CA THR A 1240 68.44 -3.19 0.27
C THR A 1240 68.47 -4.36 1.26
N ALA A 1241 69.24 -4.22 2.35
CA ALA A 1241 69.35 -5.25 3.38
C ALA A 1241 68.14 -5.20 4.34
N ALA A 1242 67.55 -6.35 4.66
CA ALA A 1242 66.40 -6.48 5.57
C ALA A 1242 66.72 -7.12 6.93
N GLY A 1243 68.00 -7.18 7.32
CA GLY A 1243 68.45 -7.87 8.53
C GLY A 1243 67.85 -7.32 9.83
N LEU A 1244 67.61 -6.00 9.92
CA LEU A 1244 66.94 -5.35 11.04
C LEU A 1244 65.46 -5.73 11.09
N THR A 1245 64.77 -5.67 9.95
CA THR A 1245 63.37 -6.07 9.79
C THR A 1245 63.16 -7.51 10.25
N PHE A 1246 63.97 -8.45 9.75
CA PHE A 1246 63.92 -9.85 10.18
C PHE A 1246 64.20 -10.01 11.67
N SER A 1247 65.24 -9.35 12.21
CA SER A 1247 65.59 -9.48 13.63
C SER A 1247 64.47 -9.00 14.54
N ARG A 1248 63.79 -7.90 14.18
CA ARG A 1248 62.65 -7.37 14.93
C ARG A 1248 61.44 -8.29 14.84
N LEU A 1249 61.12 -8.82 13.66
CA LEU A 1249 60.02 -9.78 13.49
C LEU A 1249 60.26 -11.07 14.27
N ILE A 1250 61.47 -11.64 14.20
CA ILE A 1250 61.87 -12.82 14.99
C ILE A 1250 61.70 -12.54 16.48
N THR A 1251 62.18 -11.39 16.97
CA THR A 1251 62.06 -11.02 18.38
C THR A 1251 60.58 -10.89 18.80
N ALA A 1252 59.73 -10.31 17.96
CA ALA A 1252 58.31 -10.19 18.22
C ALA A 1252 57.60 -11.56 18.25
N VAL A 1253 57.93 -12.47 17.32
CA VAL A 1253 57.41 -13.85 17.29
C VAL A 1253 57.80 -14.61 18.56
N GLN A 1254 59.06 -14.53 18.97
CA GLN A 1254 59.55 -15.15 20.21
C GLN A 1254 58.85 -14.57 21.44
N THR A 1255 58.62 -13.25 21.45
CA THR A 1255 57.92 -12.57 22.55
C THR A 1255 56.45 -13.00 22.63
N ALA A 1256 55.81 -13.25 21.49
CA ALA A 1256 54.44 -13.77 21.41
C ALA A 1256 54.32 -15.27 21.76
N GLY A 1257 55.44 -15.97 21.99
CA GLY A 1257 55.48 -17.38 22.37
C GLY A 1257 55.74 -18.37 21.22
N GLY A 1258 56.14 -17.87 20.05
CA GLY A 1258 56.61 -18.68 18.92
C GLY A 1258 58.07 -19.16 19.08
N PRO A 1259 58.55 -20.01 18.15
CA PRO A 1259 59.89 -20.62 18.20
C PRO A 1259 61.07 -19.65 18.00
#